data_AF-A0A8J3UHL4-F1
#
_entry.id   AF-A0A8J3UHL4-F1
#
_cell.length_a   1.000
_cell.length_b   1.000
_cell.length_c   1.000
_cell.angle_alpha   90.00
_cell.angle_beta   90.00
_cell.angle_gamma   90.00
#
_symmetry.space_group_name_H-M   'P 1'
#
loop_
_entity.id
_entity.type
_entity.pdbx_description
1 polymer ?
#
loop_
_entity_poly.entity_id
_entity_poly.type
_entity_poly.pdbx_seq_one_letter_code
_entity_poly.pdbx_strand_id
1 'polypeptide(L)'
;MRLRRLLARVVAFAMLTGGLVVVAAAPAAAAPAGVIAEPSSDGALYTRAPITFGGTMSGATRMVVAVSDRVGKLWWHSDGTWGDYEGQDARLDGSGSWSFTWPNPEPGDYLVQAKATAADGSIDTALPYRRFTVVDLPATLGTPAGAVAEPTAGTVTRAGATMTMRGVGQASSGVTWAALTIFERDTGDFWHADGTWGAFEMLPVTIDSPGATRVTWRYDWTPPREGDYWVAIRTRDAQGVTAVSASVPLFTDATPPVVTVAAGQAAYPALHPITWTGAVTDNRGAASVRVAIMDRVSKLWWRNDGTWGDYQDRPATLTGPATGKSWTVSATGQMSFTGAGWSFSWVPPAPGSYGLAVLSNDASGRPDAAHPWVPFTVSPPAPDASPPTGAITDPAGGQGFASPDIRMRGTATDDVAVANVFAGVQDRDTGKWWQANGTWGGVKWFPATVTGETWSYDWHAPAAGHYVLAARIVDTAGKEVTRWQSFDHDPGTNGRYVTLLMSRSQWAATDGLCRPLRGAVPLDEAARQFKARGFAATGTVVVDRTLDQGRQCLSELVDYANWADLAGLRDTYGWTFVSHSMSYRDMTLLTPADQRAESCGSLTPLAAHGHTRAWGLFIYPNDKQTAQIQQDVVSTCFAFGRKYGTGLNTPPGTPGGLAAPYFQSTWSIPGGKCADQTLPCSRWVPSPNGVNDYAYASPDRLADFLKGYPGSWRSLQAYRFVRGTHIVNPGQGESWDCNGSDWRTHWTGSAEAYCLTDFLTALSAARGQATVADPATVAESWGRGALASVL
;
A
#
# COMPACT_ATOMS: atom_id res chain seq x y z
N MET A 1 51.05 -53.92 18.34
CA MET A 1 52.25 -53.73 17.49
C MET A 1 52.29 -52.26 17.07
N ARG A 2 53.48 -51.65 17.01
CA ARG A 2 53.74 -50.19 16.92
C ARG A 2 53.06 -49.44 15.74
N LEU A 3 53.00 -48.11 15.94
CA LEU A 3 53.43 -47.01 15.02
C LEU A 3 52.37 -46.24 14.19
N ARG A 4 52.21 -44.91 14.45
CA ARG A 4 52.22 -43.74 13.51
C ARG A 4 51.24 -42.59 13.89
N ARG A 5 51.64 -41.33 13.56
CA ARG A 5 50.87 -40.04 13.47
C ARG A 5 50.44 -39.38 14.80
N LEU A 6 50.20 -38.06 14.96
CA LEU A 6 50.55 -36.76 14.33
C LEU A 6 49.96 -35.65 15.26
N LEU A 7 50.69 -34.54 15.48
CA LEU A 7 50.29 -33.18 15.98
C LEU A 7 49.60 -32.93 17.36
N ALA A 8 50.10 -31.86 18.03
CA ALA A 8 49.44 -30.84 18.89
C ALA A 8 49.79 -30.75 20.41
N ARG A 9 49.71 -29.50 20.95
CA ARG A 9 49.46 -29.06 22.36
C ARG A 9 50.65 -29.06 23.37
N VAL A 10 50.76 -28.24 24.45
CA VAL A 10 50.00 -27.16 25.14
C VAL A 10 50.91 -26.56 26.27
N VAL A 11 50.79 -25.24 26.52
CA VAL A 11 50.81 -24.43 27.77
C VAL A 11 51.72 -24.82 28.97
N ALA A 12 52.53 -23.86 29.46
CA ALA A 12 52.41 -23.22 30.79
C ALA A 12 53.69 -22.45 31.18
N PHE A 13 53.61 -21.15 31.53
CA PHE A 13 54.47 -20.56 32.57
C PHE A 13 53.87 -19.26 33.12
N ALA A 14 54.05 -19.04 34.41
CA ALA A 14 53.39 -18.06 35.27
C ALA A 14 54.24 -16.80 35.57
N MET A 15 53.53 -15.72 35.90
CA MET A 15 53.87 -14.54 36.72
C MET A 15 55.20 -13.78 36.51
N LEU A 16 55.10 -12.51 36.09
CA LEU A 16 55.86 -11.39 36.68
C LEU A 16 55.21 -10.04 36.35
N THR A 17 55.25 -9.17 37.36
CA THR A 17 54.63 -7.86 37.54
C THR A 17 55.11 -6.77 36.57
N GLY A 18 54.17 -6.04 35.97
CA GLY A 18 54.41 -4.75 35.31
C GLY A 18 53.17 -3.86 35.49
N GLY A 19 53.34 -2.68 36.06
CA GLY A 19 52.26 -1.76 36.41
C GLY A 19 51.42 -1.38 35.19
N LEU A 20 50.16 -1.83 35.17
CA LEU A 20 49.13 -1.20 34.34
C LEU A 20 48.75 0.11 35.00
N VAL A 21 49.09 1.22 34.34
CA VAL A 21 48.30 2.45 34.48
C VAL A 21 46.90 2.09 33.99
N VAL A 22 45.99 1.82 34.92
CA VAL A 22 44.55 1.82 34.64
C VAL A 22 44.23 3.28 34.35
N VAL A 23 44.27 3.66 33.07
CA VAL A 23 43.50 4.81 32.61
C VAL A 23 42.07 4.39 32.91
N ALA A 24 41.48 4.97 33.97
CA ALA A 24 40.06 4.80 34.23
C ALA A 24 39.36 5.16 32.92
N ALA A 25 38.69 4.17 32.33
CA ALA A 25 37.82 4.42 31.18
C ALA A 25 36.93 5.60 31.58
N ALA A 26 36.94 6.66 30.78
CA ALA A 26 36.03 7.78 30.97
C ALA A 26 34.62 7.19 31.22
N PRO A 27 33.86 7.69 32.20
CA PRO A 27 32.52 7.17 32.45
C PRO A 27 31.78 7.16 31.12
N ALA A 28 31.24 6.00 30.75
CA ALA A 28 30.50 5.86 29.50
C ALA A 28 29.48 7.00 29.45
N ALA A 29 29.55 7.82 28.39
CA ALA A 29 28.61 8.92 28.21
C ALA A 29 27.20 8.36 28.38
N ALA A 30 26.40 8.99 29.26
CA ALA A 30 25.04 8.55 29.51
C ALA A 30 24.30 8.47 28.17
N ALA A 31 23.68 7.32 27.88
CA ALA A 31 22.96 7.14 26.63
C ALA A 31 21.93 8.26 26.46
N PRO A 32 21.83 8.88 25.27
CA PRO A 32 20.84 9.92 25.02
C PRO A 32 19.44 9.36 25.26
N ALA A 33 18.63 10.09 26.03
CA ALA A 33 17.27 9.72 26.35
C ALA A 33 16.35 10.94 26.24
N GLY A 34 15.19 10.75 25.63
CA GLY A 34 14.10 11.72 25.58
C GLY A 34 12.92 11.29 26.47
N VAL A 35 12.17 12.27 26.95
CA VAL A 35 10.86 12.07 27.59
C VAL A 35 9.90 13.08 27.00
N ILE A 36 8.70 12.64 26.65
CA ILE A 36 7.58 13.51 26.27
C ILE A 36 6.75 13.70 27.53
N ALA A 37 6.63 14.94 28.01
CA ALA A 37 5.82 15.30 29.17
C ALA A 37 4.47 15.88 28.76
N GLU A 38 4.41 16.64 27.66
CA GLU A 38 3.19 17.25 27.16
C GLU A 38 2.81 16.73 25.77
N PRO A 39 1.51 16.42 25.53
CA PRO A 39 0.40 16.44 26.49
C PRO A 39 0.56 15.46 27.66
N SER A 40 0.12 15.85 28.85
CA SER A 40 0.30 15.12 30.12
C SER A 40 -0.20 13.67 30.14
N SER A 41 -1.12 13.31 29.24
CA SER A 41 -1.66 11.95 29.11
C SER A 41 -1.97 11.61 27.65
N ASP A 42 -1.93 10.31 27.34
CA ASP A 42 -2.54 9.80 26.12
C ASP A 42 -4.06 10.07 26.16
N GLY A 43 -4.65 10.45 25.02
CA GLY A 43 -6.09 10.68 24.93
C GLY A 43 -6.52 11.75 23.92
N ALA A 44 -7.77 12.21 24.07
CA ALA A 44 -8.36 13.21 23.19
C ALA A 44 -7.93 14.65 23.54
N LEU A 45 -7.43 15.38 22.55
CA LEU A 45 -7.18 16.81 22.57
C LEU A 45 -8.29 17.50 21.79
N TYR A 46 -9.05 18.35 22.46
CA TYR A 46 -10.19 19.06 21.89
C TYR A 46 -9.73 20.44 21.42
N THR A 47 -9.05 20.52 20.27
CA THR A 47 -8.47 21.79 19.79
C THR A 47 -8.14 21.75 18.29
N ARG A 48 -8.19 22.92 17.64
CA ARG A 48 -7.51 23.21 16.37
C ARG A 48 -6.37 24.23 16.52
N ALA A 49 -6.14 24.72 17.73
CA ALA A 49 -5.01 25.61 18.02
C ALA A 49 -3.69 24.82 17.93
N PRO A 50 -2.56 25.48 17.64
CA PRO A 50 -1.26 24.84 17.62
C PRO A 50 -1.02 23.98 18.87
N ILE A 51 -0.66 22.71 18.67
CA ILE A 51 -0.38 21.78 19.77
C ILE A 51 1.10 21.86 20.10
N THR A 52 1.42 22.21 21.35
CA THR A 52 2.80 22.24 21.81
C THR A 52 3.11 20.96 22.56
N PHE A 53 4.07 20.22 22.03
CA PHE A 53 4.70 19.08 22.66
C PHE A 53 5.91 19.57 23.44
N GLY A 54 6.14 19.00 24.61
CA GLY A 54 7.28 19.35 25.43
C GLY A 54 7.72 18.20 26.31
N GLY A 55 8.93 18.30 26.84
CA GLY A 55 9.46 17.32 27.75
C GLY A 55 10.92 17.56 28.09
N THR A 56 11.60 16.52 28.54
CA THR A 56 13.00 16.60 28.98
C THR A 56 13.88 15.67 28.15
N MET A 57 15.19 15.95 28.16
CA MET A 57 16.20 15.12 27.53
C MET A 57 17.46 15.05 28.41
N SER A 58 18.15 13.92 28.38
CA SER A 58 19.43 13.71 29.08
C SER A 58 20.43 13.03 28.14
N GLY A 59 21.73 13.27 28.36
CA GLY A 59 22.80 12.69 27.53
C GLY A 59 22.78 13.12 26.05
N ALA A 60 21.96 14.11 25.68
CA ALA A 60 21.70 14.50 24.30
C ALA A 60 21.95 15.99 24.06
N THR A 61 22.27 16.36 22.82
CA THR A 61 22.48 17.76 22.38
C THR A 61 21.48 18.23 21.34
N ARG A 62 20.68 17.31 20.78
CA ARG A 62 19.67 17.59 19.77
C ARG A 62 18.41 16.78 20.07
N MET A 63 17.25 17.39 19.87
CA MET A 63 15.95 16.72 19.95
C MET A 63 15.21 16.92 18.64
N VAL A 64 14.78 15.82 18.04
CA VAL A 64 13.97 15.80 16.82
C VAL A 64 12.58 15.27 17.18
N VAL A 65 11.54 15.99 16.76
CA VAL A 65 10.13 15.64 17.01
C VAL A 65 9.43 15.41 15.68
N ALA A 66 8.62 14.36 15.61
CA ALA A 66 7.85 14.02 14.43
C ALA A 66 6.42 13.66 14.81
N VAL A 67 5.44 14.19 14.08
CA VAL A 67 4.01 13.89 14.26
C VAL A 67 3.58 12.95 13.15
N SER A 68 2.88 11.87 13.51
CA SER A 68 2.38 10.89 12.55
C SER A 68 0.88 10.68 12.69
N ASP A 69 0.20 10.67 11.55
CA ASP A 69 -1.15 10.14 11.41
C ASP A 69 -1.10 8.62 11.61
N ARG A 70 -1.82 8.13 12.60
CA ARG A 70 -1.84 6.71 12.96
C ARG A 70 -2.72 5.87 12.05
N VAL A 71 -3.74 6.45 11.43
CA VAL A 71 -4.60 5.76 10.47
C VAL A 71 -3.87 5.71 9.14
N GLY A 72 -3.44 6.87 8.65
CA GLY A 72 -2.77 6.99 7.35
C GLY A 72 -1.32 6.54 7.32
N LYS A 73 -0.67 6.36 8.48
CA LYS A 73 0.76 6.00 8.60
C LYS A 73 1.70 6.98 7.91
N LEU A 74 1.31 8.25 7.87
CA LEU A 74 2.07 9.33 7.27
C LEU A 74 2.65 10.22 8.35
N TRP A 75 3.69 10.96 8.00
CA TRP A 75 4.36 11.92 8.87
C TRP A 75 4.12 13.33 8.36
N TRP A 76 3.88 14.24 9.30
CA TRP A 76 3.67 15.65 8.99
C TRP A 76 4.98 16.31 8.55
N HIS A 77 4.94 17.04 7.45
CA HIS A 77 6.07 17.78 6.89
C HIS A 77 5.97 19.26 7.25
N SER A 78 7.11 19.95 7.31
CA SER A 78 7.18 21.37 7.68
C SER A 78 6.44 22.31 6.73
N ASP A 79 6.22 21.88 5.48
CA ASP A 79 5.43 22.59 4.48
C ASP A 79 3.91 22.41 4.63
N GLY A 80 3.47 21.64 5.63
CA GLY A 80 2.07 21.34 5.91
C GLY A 80 1.53 20.10 5.21
N THR A 81 2.33 19.41 4.40
CA THR A 81 1.94 18.16 3.72
C THR A 81 2.15 16.93 4.60
N TRP A 82 1.74 15.76 4.10
CA TRP A 82 1.86 14.47 4.78
C TRP A 82 2.60 13.48 3.88
N GLY A 83 3.65 12.85 4.40
CA GLY A 83 4.48 11.94 3.60
C GLY A 83 5.33 10.96 4.40
N ASP A 84 6.49 10.62 3.85
CA ASP A 84 7.48 9.77 4.50
C ASP A 84 8.04 10.46 5.77
N TYR A 85 8.78 9.75 6.62
CA TYR A 85 9.29 10.31 7.88
C TYR A 85 10.06 11.63 7.67
N GLU A 86 9.58 12.70 8.29
CA GLU A 86 10.28 13.97 8.46
C GLU A 86 10.23 14.34 9.95
N GLY A 87 11.41 14.49 10.55
CA GLY A 87 11.55 14.96 11.91
C GLY A 87 12.02 16.41 11.93
N GLN A 88 11.50 17.20 12.87
CA GLN A 88 11.82 18.61 13.02
C GLN A 88 12.55 18.89 14.31
N ASP A 89 13.50 19.82 14.25
CA ASP A 89 14.26 20.20 15.42
C ASP A 89 13.36 20.88 16.45
N ALA A 90 13.36 20.35 17.67
CA ALA A 90 12.70 20.97 18.81
C ALA A 90 13.56 22.10 19.36
N ARG A 91 12.91 23.13 19.90
CA ARG A 91 13.58 24.20 20.64
C ARG A 91 14.06 23.66 21.98
N LEU A 92 15.33 23.91 22.30
CA LEU A 92 15.93 23.61 23.61
C LEU A 92 16.06 24.89 24.44
N ASP A 93 15.81 24.80 25.74
CA ASP A 93 15.88 25.96 26.66
C ASP A 93 17.19 26.05 27.46
N GLY A 94 18.11 25.10 27.25
CA GLY A 94 19.39 25.01 27.96
C GLY A 94 19.31 24.36 29.35
N SER A 95 18.12 24.05 29.87
CA SER A 95 17.91 23.33 31.14
C SER A 95 17.81 21.81 30.99
N GLY A 96 17.90 21.31 29.74
CA GLY A 96 17.56 19.92 29.40
C GLY A 96 16.08 19.74 29.04
N SER A 97 15.31 20.82 28.91
CA SER A 97 13.92 20.77 28.42
C SER A 97 13.84 21.12 26.94
N TRP A 98 12.85 20.56 26.27
CA TRP A 98 12.58 20.80 24.86
C TRP A 98 11.10 21.11 24.61
N SER A 99 10.82 21.85 23.54
CA SER A 99 9.47 22.16 23.08
C SER A 99 9.38 22.16 21.56
N PHE A 100 8.30 21.63 21.01
CA PHE A 100 7.97 21.67 19.58
C PHE A 100 6.49 21.98 19.41
N THR A 101 6.14 22.91 18.52
CA THR A 101 4.74 23.30 18.27
C THR A 101 4.32 22.85 16.88
N TRP A 102 3.31 21.99 16.81
CA TRP A 102 2.65 21.61 15.57
C TRP A 102 1.53 22.61 15.24
N PRO A 103 1.66 23.39 14.15
CA PRO A 103 0.87 24.62 13.98
C PRO A 103 -0.59 24.39 13.59
N ASN A 104 -0.88 23.38 12.76
CA ASN A 104 -2.18 23.20 12.14
C ASN A 104 -2.71 21.78 12.35
N PRO A 105 -3.13 21.42 13.58
CA PRO A 105 -3.70 20.10 13.83
C PRO A 105 -5.05 19.95 13.15
N GLU A 106 -5.22 18.84 12.44
CA GLU A 106 -6.49 18.41 11.87
C GLU A 106 -7.11 17.32 12.74
N PRO A 107 -8.45 17.14 12.73
CA PRO A 107 -9.08 16.02 13.44
C PRO A 107 -8.51 14.67 12.98
N GLY A 108 -8.34 13.73 13.90
CA GLY A 108 -7.81 12.40 13.59
C GLY A 108 -7.02 11.78 14.73
N ASP A 109 -6.52 10.56 14.50
CA ASP A 109 -5.68 9.83 15.44
C ASP A 109 -4.20 9.99 15.10
N TYR A 110 -3.41 10.44 16.06
CA TYR A 110 -2.01 10.78 15.87
C TYR A 110 -1.10 10.14 16.92
N LEU A 111 0.19 10.12 16.61
CA LEU A 111 1.25 10.00 17.61
C LEU A 111 2.27 11.11 17.41
N VAL A 112 2.92 11.49 18.50
CA VAL A 112 4.15 12.29 18.47
C VAL A 112 5.29 11.39 18.91
N GLN A 113 6.39 11.41 18.17
CA GLN A 113 7.63 10.70 18.50
C GLN A 113 8.74 11.72 18.75
N ALA A 114 9.53 11.48 19.79
CA ALA A 114 10.72 12.27 20.11
C ALA A 114 11.97 11.40 19.94
N LYS A 115 13.02 11.98 19.34
CA LYS A 115 14.31 11.33 19.11
C LYS A 115 15.43 12.23 19.63
N ALA A 116 15.99 11.85 20.78
CA ALA A 116 17.17 12.51 21.33
C ALA A 116 18.44 12.00 20.63
N THR A 117 19.37 12.90 20.32
CA THR A 117 20.67 12.59 19.70
C THR A 117 21.79 13.26 20.48
N ALA A 118 22.83 12.51 20.82
CA ALA A 118 24.01 12.99 21.53
C ALA A 118 25.01 13.70 20.62
N ALA A 119 26.01 14.35 21.22
CA ALA A 119 27.06 15.08 20.51
C ALA A 119 27.92 14.17 19.62
N ASP A 120 28.05 12.89 19.99
CA ASP A 120 28.77 11.87 19.23
C ASP A 120 27.92 11.24 18.11
N GLY A 121 26.67 11.67 17.96
CA GLY A 121 25.73 11.16 16.96
C GLY A 121 24.95 9.91 17.39
N SER A 122 25.19 9.37 18.60
CA SER A 122 24.36 8.29 19.14
C SER A 122 22.92 8.75 19.35
N ILE A 123 21.96 7.83 19.20
CA ILE A 123 20.52 8.14 19.25
C ILE A 123 19.84 7.37 20.38
N ASP A 124 18.79 7.96 20.93
CA ASP A 124 17.86 7.28 21.81
C ASP A 124 17.15 6.16 21.03
N THR A 125 17.48 4.90 21.36
CA THR A 125 16.88 3.73 20.72
C THR A 125 15.50 3.38 21.26
N ALA A 126 15.09 3.96 22.39
CA ALA A 126 13.74 3.77 22.93
C ALA A 126 12.69 4.52 22.10
N LEU A 127 13.09 5.59 21.40
CA LEU A 127 12.24 6.41 20.52
C LEU A 127 10.86 6.69 21.15
N PRO A 128 10.83 7.38 22.31
CA PRO A 128 9.61 7.62 23.06
C PRO A 128 8.53 8.25 22.18
N TYR A 129 7.31 7.76 22.34
CA TYR A 129 6.14 8.28 21.63
C TYR A 129 4.95 8.43 22.57
N ARG A 130 4.01 9.30 22.21
CA ARG A 130 2.68 9.44 22.84
C ARG A 130 1.58 9.40 21.81
N ARG A 131 0.44 8.83 22.17
CA ARG A 131 -0.73 8.73 21.29
C ARG A 131 -1.79 9.71 21.72
N PHE A 132 -2.39 10.38 20.76
CA PHE A 132 -3.47 11.31 21.03
C PHE A 132 -4.44 11.36 19.86
N THR A 133 -5.68 11.73 20.15
CA THR A 133 -6.70 11.98 19.13
C THR A 133 -6.97 13.46 19.12
N VAL A 134 -6.87 14.11 17.96
CA VAL A 134 -7.37 15.47 17.80
C VAL A 134 -8.85 15.35 17.48
N VAL A 135 -9.68 15.86 18.38
CA VAL A 135 -11.12 15.90 18.20
C VAL A 135 -11.48 17.29 17.70
N ASP A 136 -12.29 17.34 16.64
CA ASP A 136 -12.68 18.60 16.04
C ASP A 136 -13.52 19.44 17.00
N LEU A 137 -12.92 20.48 17.58
CA LEU A 137 -13.67 21.62 18.07
C LEU A 137 -13.60 22.71 16.98
N PRO A 138 -14.74 23.16 16.43
CA PRO A 138 -14.75 24.24 15.46
C PRO A 138 -13.92 25.44 15.95
N ALA A 139 -12.84 25.78 15.24
CA ALA A 139 -11.87 26.78 15.68
C ALA A 139 -12.53 28.14 15.96
N THR A 140 -13.52 28.48 15.14
CA THR A 140 -14.36 29.67 15.29
C THR A 140 -15.82 29.25 15.18
N LEU A 141 -16.62 29.73 16.12
CA LEU A 141 -18.08 29.64 16.05
C LEU A 141 -18.66 31.05 15.89
N GLY A 142 -19.87 31.14 15.35
CA GLY A 142 -20.67 32.35 15.50
C GLY A 142 -20.89 32.67 16.98
N THR A 143 -21.32 33.90 17.29
CA THR A 143 -21.56 34.30 18.68
C THR A 143 -22.99 34.81 18.84
N PRO A 144 -23.86 34.15 19.63
CA PRO A 144 -23.66 32.84 20.28
C PRO A 144 -23.76 31.66 19.29
N ALA A 145 -23.04 30.56 19.56
CA ALA A 145 -23.23 29.27 18.89
C ALA A 145 -22.60 28.11 19.70
N GLY A 146 -22.99 26.88 19.36
CA GLY A 146 -22.41 25.66 19.91
C GLY A 146 -22.22 24.59 18.84
N ALA A 147 -21.44 23.57 19.17
CA ALA A 147 -21.22 22.39 18.34
C ALA A 147 -21.05 21.13 19.18
N VAL A 148 -21.56 20.01 18.68
CA VAL A 148 -21.31 18.65 19.18
C VAL A 148 -20.08 18.13 18.45
N ALA A 149 -19.06 17.73 19.22
CA ALA A 149 -17.79 17.22 18.71
C ALA A 149 -17.68 15.70 18.84
N GLU A 150 -18.24 15.14 19.91
CA GLU A 150 -18.31 13.71 20.14
C GLU A 150 -19.71 13.27 20.56
N PRO A 151 -20.16 12.10 20.08
CA PRO A 151 -19.51 11.25 19.08
C PRO A 151 -19.49 11.92 17.69
N THR A 152 -18.53 11.55 16.86
CA THR A 152 -18.47 12.02 15.47
C THR A 152 -19.72 11.56 14.71
N ALA A 153 -20.14 12.35 13.72
CA ALA A 153 -21.29 12.01 12.88
C ALA A 153 -21.17 10.59 12.30
N GLY A 154 -22.18 9.76 12.52
CA GLY A 154 -22.27 8.42 11.97
C GLY A 154 -21.58 7.32 12.78
N THR A 155 -21.03 7.64 13.96
CA THR A 155 -20.53 6.61 14.89
C THR A 155 -21.67 5.69 15.33
N VAL A 156 -21.40 4.37 15.34
CA VAL A 156 -22.25 3.34 15.94
C VAL A 156 -21.79 3.10 17.38
N THR A 157 -22.71 3.21 18.33
CA THR A 157 -22.46 3.00 19.76
C THR A 157 -23.32 1.87 20.31
N ARG A 158 -22.93 1.26 21.43
CA ARG A 158 -23.69 0.15 22.01
C ARG A 158 -24.90 0.66 22.79
N ALA A 159 -26.09 0.18 22.47
CA ALA A 159 -27.28 0.40 23.30
C ALA A 159 -27.09 -0.20 24.71
N GLY A 160 -27.42 0.56 25.75
CA GLY A 160 -27.24 0.19 27.15
C GLY A 160 -25.84 0.46 27.72
N ALA A 161 -24.90 0.93 26.92
CA ALA A 161 -23.59 1.37 27.39
C ALA A 161 -23.55 2.90 27.51
N THR A 162 -23.03 3.43 28.61
CA THR A 162 -22.87 4.87 28.78
C THR A 162 -21.81 5.40 27.81
N MET A 163 -22.17 6.44 27.05
CA MET A 163 -21.29 7.22 26.21
C MET A 163 -21.25 8.66 26.70
N THR A 164 -20.07 9.28 26.64
CA THR A 164 -19.91 10.71 26.95
C THR A 164 -19.97 11.52 25.66
N MET A 165 -20.98 12.36 25.52
CA MET A 165 -21.05 13.38 24.49
C MET A 165 -20.26 14.61 24.92
N ARG A 166 -19.58 15.25 23.96
CA ARG A 166 -18.74 16.42 24.22
C ARG A 166 -18.86 17.43 23.10
N GLY A 167 -18.54 18.67 23.41
CA GLY A 167 -18.46 19.73 22.41
C GLY A 167 -18.04 21.07 22.97
N VAL A 168 -18.33 22.12 22.22
CA VAL A 168 -17.94 23.50 22.52
C VAL A 168 -19.15 24.44 22.44
N GLY A 169 -19.13 25.50 23.25
CA GLY A 169 -19.99 26.66 23.13
C GLY A 169 -19.18 27.95 23.06
N GLN A 170 -19.66 28.95 22.32
CA GLN A 170 -19.02 30.24 22.17
C GLN A 170 -20.03 31.39 22.19
N ALA A 171 -19.71 32.46 22.91
CA ALA A 171 -20.47 33.70 22.94
C ALA A 171 -19.55 34.88 23.29
N SER A 172 -19.68 36.00 22.57
CA SER A 172 -18.82 37.18 22.77
C SER A 172 -18.96 37.80 24.16
N SER A 173 -20.12 37.65 24.78
CA SER A 173 -20.42 38.13 26.13
C SER A 173 -20.34 37.07 27.23
N GLY A 174 -19.85 35.88 26.90
CA GLY A 174 -19.77 34.75 27.82
C GLY A 174 -20.94 33.77 27.67
N VAL A 175 -20.63 32.46 27.70
CA VAL A 175 -21.63 31.39 27.66
C VAL A 175 -22.17 31.16 29.07
N THR A 176 -23.43 31.46 29.31
CA THR A 176 -24.06 31.34 30.63
C THR A 176 -24.83 30.05 30.82
N TRP A 177 -25.25 29.41 29.72
CA TRP A 177 -26.03 28.18 29.75
C TRP A 177 -25.86 27.38 28.46
N ALA A 178 -25.93 26.05 28.57
CA ALA A 178 -26.02 25.15 27.45
C ALA A 178 -26.85 23.91 27.81
N ALA A 179 -27.56 23.36 26.83
CA ALA A 179 -28.28 22.10 26.96
C ALA A 179 -28.38 21.42 25.60
N LEU A 180 -28.39 20.09 25.59
CA LEU A 180 -28.51 19.31 24.37
C LEU A 180 -29.93 18.76 24.19
N THR A 181 -30.24 18.35 22.97
CA THR A 181 -31.43 17.56 22.65
C THR A 181 -31.01 16.30 21.93
N ILE A 182 -31.62 15.17 22.30
CA ILE A 182 -31.47 13.88 21.61
C ILE A 182 -32.84 13.56 21.02
N PHE A 183 -32.90 13.51 19.70
CA PHE A 183 -34.13 13.30 18.93
C PHE A 183 -34.07 11.95 18.22
N GLU A 184 -35.08 11.10 18.42
CA GLU A 184 -35.20 9.83 17.72
C GLU A 184 -35.88 10.04 16.37
N ARG A 185 -35.17 9.70 15.29
CA ARG A 185 -35.61 10.02 13.92
C ARG A 185 -36.82 9.22 13.48
N ASP A 186 -36.97 8.00 14.00
CA ASP A 186 -38.03 7.09 13.58
C ASP A 186 -39.36 7.43 14.23
N THR A 187 -39.36 7.80 15.52
CA THR A 187 -40.60 8.13 16.25
C THR A 187 -40.91 9.61 16.28
N GLY A 188 -39.89 10.48 16.15
CA GLY A 188 -40.05 11.92 16.26
C GLY A 188 -40.06 12.44 17.71
N ASP A 189 -39.64 11.62 18.68
CA ASP A 189 -39.64 11.97 20.10
C ASP A 189 -38.27 12.47 20.59
N PHE A 190 -38.28 13.20 21.70
CA PHE A 190 -37.09 13.67 22.40
C PHE A 190 -36.83 12.87 23.67
N TRP A 191 -35.57 12.61 23.96
CA TRP A 191 -35.12 12.01 25.22
C TRP A 191 -35.31 12.98 26.39
N HIS A 192 -35.86 12.48 27.49
CA HIS A 192 -36.08 13.20 28.73
C HIS A 192 -35.05 12.80 29.78
N ALA A 193 -34.70 13.71 30.69
CA ALA A 193 -33.73 13.45 31.75
C ALA A 193 -34.21 12.37 32.74
N ASP A 194 -35.52 12.11 32.80
CA ASP A 194 -36.14 11.08 33.63
C ASP A 194 -36.06 9.66 33.03
N GLY A 195 -35.53 9.54 31.81
CA GLY A 195 -35.36 8.27 31.12
C GLY A 195 -36.50 7.90 30.16
N THR A 196 -37.43 8.83 29.88
CA THR A 196 -38.57 8.61 28.96
C THR A 196 -38.38 9.31 27.61
N TRP A 197 -39.27 9.01 26.66
CA TRP A 197 -39.34 9.65 25.34
C TRP A 197 -40.65 10.43 25.24
N GLY A 198 -40.61 11.65 24.71
CA GLY A 198 -41.82 12.42 24.47
C GLY A 198 -41.60 13.76 23.78
N ALA A 199 -42.40 14.75 24.18
CA ALA A 199 -42.32 16.11 23.64
C ALA A 199 -40.93 16.73 23.85
N PHE A 200 -40.65 17.81 23.12
CA PHE A 200 -39.37 18.52 23.20
C PHE A 200 -38.90 18.79 24.65
N GLU A 201 -37.71 18.29 25.00
CA GLU A 201 -37.01 18.59 26.25
C GLU A 201 -35.55 18.96 25.97
N MET A 202 -35.01 19.87 26.78
CA MET A 202 -33.59 20.25 26.75
C MET A 202 -32.86 19.68 27.96
N LEU A 203 -31.78 18.94 27.70
CA LEU A 203 -31.00 18.20 28.68
C LEU A 203 -29.80 19.05 29.11
N PRO A 204 -29.73 19.51 30.37
CA PRO A 204 -28.64 20.36 30.82
C PRO A 204 -27.30 19.63 30.73
N VAL A 205 -26.29 20.31 30.19
CA VAL A 205 -24.92 19.78 30.08
C VAL A 205 -24.02 20.35 31.18
N THR A 206 -22.94 19.66 31.52
CA THR A 206 -21.90 20.22 32.39
C THR A 206 -20.97 21.10 31.56
N ILE A 207 -20.77 22.34 31.99
CA ILE A 207 -19.85 23.30 31.36
C ILE A 207 -18.59 23.44 32.23
N ASP A 208 -17.41 23.47 31.60
CA ASP A 208 -16.11 23.57 32.31
C ASP A 208 -15.88 24.92 33.01
N SER A 209 -16.26 26.01 32.36
CA SER A 209 -15.96 27.38 32.76
C SER A 209 -17.11 28.35 32.44
N PRO A 210 -18.26 28.24 33.14
CA PRO A 210 -19.42 29.11 32.89
C PRO A 210 -19.08 30.60 32.93
N GLY A 211 -19.61 31.36 31.96
CA GLY A 211 -19.35 32.79 31.80
C GLY A 211 -18.11 33.12 30.94
N ALA A 212 -17.26 32.15 30.63
CA ALA A 212 -16.18 32.35 29.66
C ALA A 212 -16.74 32.51 28.24
N THR A 213 -16.03 33.24 27.39
CA THR A 213 -16.43 33.49 26.00
C THR A 213 -16.42 32.23 25.13
N ARG A 214 -15.70 31.20 25.57
CA ARG A 214 -15.65 29.88 24.97
C ARG A 214 -15.53 28.85 26.08
N VAL A 215 -16.34 27.80 26.00
CA VAL A 215 -16.45 26.74 27.01
C VAL A 215 -16.48 25.38 26.34
N THR A 216 -16.00 24.35 27.03
CA THR A 216 -16.31 22.96 26.67
C THR A 216 -17.46 22.43 27.50
N TRP A 217 -18.20 21.49 26.95
CA TRP A 217 -19.30 20.85 27.65
C TRP A 217 -19.27 19.34 27.53
N ARG A 218 -19.90 18.66 28.50
CA ARG A 218 -20.06 17.20 28.52
C ARG A 218 -21.46 16.78 28.96
N TYR A 219 -21.91 15.64 28.45
CA TYR A 219 -23.13 14.97 28.87
C TYR A 219 -22.97 13.46 28.73
N ASP A 220 -23.27 12.72 29.79
CA ASP A 220 -23.25 11.26 29.76
C ASP A 220 -24.64 10.74 29.41
N TRP A 221 -24.72 9.88 28.39
CA TRP A 221 -25.97 9.29 27.94
C TRP A 221 -25.83 7.78 27.83
N THR A 222 -26.83 7.06 28.33
CA THR A 222 -26.97 5.62 28.15
C THR A 222 -28.16 5.37 27.23
N PRO A 223 -27.96 5.18 25.91
CA PRO A 223 -29.05 4.89 24.99
C PRO A 223 -29.83 3.66 25.44
N PRO A 224 -31.15 3.75 25.71
CA PRO A 224 -31.90 2.63 26.27
C PRO A 224 -32.23 1.55 25.22
N ARG A 225 -32.20 1.89 23.94
CA ARG A 225 -32.54 1.01 22.82
C ARG A 225 -31.69 1.33 21.59
N GLU A 226 -31.74 0.42 20.62
CA GLU A 226 -31.26 0.68 19.27
C GLU A 226 -32.13 1.74 18.59
N GLY A 227 -31.48 2.58 17.78
CA GLY A 227 -32.13 3.66 17.04
C GLY A 227 -31.16 4.59 16.34
N ASP A 228 -31.74 5.41 15.46
CA ASP A 228 -31.08 6.52 14.77
C ASP A 228 -31.45 7.84 15.44
N TYR A 229 -30.46 8.54 15.96
CA TYR A 229 -30.64 9.76 16.75
C TYR A 229 -30.01 10.98 16.08
N TRP A 230 -30.61 12.14 16.34
CA TRP A 230 -30.00 13.44 16.10
C TRP A 230 -29.70 14.12 17.42
N VAL A 231 -28.44 14.54 17.59
CA VAL A 231 -27.98 15.30 18.75
C VAL A 231 -27.70 16.73 18.33
N ALA A 232 -28.25 17.71 19.05
CA ALA A 232 -27.96 19.12 18.83
C ALA A 232 -27.73 19.82 20.18
N ILE A 233 -26.83 20.80 20.22
CA ILE A 233 -26.56 21.62 21.40
C ILE A 233 -27.17 23.02 21.22
N ARG A 234 -27.79 23.52 22.28
CA ARG A 234 -28.20 24.92 22.41
C ARG A 234 -27.25 25.63 23.37
N THR A 235 -26.86 26.85 23.00
CA THR A 235 -25.97 27.70 23.80
C THR A 235 -26.64 29.05 23.99
N ARG A 236 -26.49 29.63 25.18
CA ARG A 236 -27.04 30.94 25.53
C ARG A 236 -25.95 31.85 26.08
N ASP A 237 -25.98 33.10 25.65
CA ASP A 237 -25.04 34.13 26.08
C ASP A 237 -25.50 34.90 27.34
N ALA A 238 -24.68 35.84 27.81
CA ALA A 238 -24.99 36.67 28.97
C ALA A 238 -26.12 37.69 28.74
N GLN A 239 -26.53 37.94 27.49
CA GLN A 239 -27.69 38.77 27.15
C GLN A 239 -28.97 37.95 26.97
N GLY A 240 -28.89 36.62 27.07
CA GLY A 240 -30.02 35.71 26.91
C GLY A 240 -30.29 35.25 25.48
N VAL A 241 -29.45 35.63 24.51
CA VAL A 241 -29.58 35.17 23.11
C VAL A 241 -29.19 33.69 23.05
N THR A 242 -30.01 32.88 22.39
CA THR A 242 -29.80 31.42 22.28
C THR A 242 -29.57 31.02 20.82
N ALA A 243 -28.59 30.15 20.58
CA ALA A 243 -28.29 29.56 19.27
C ALA A 243 -28.27 28.04 19.33
N VAL A 244 -28.67 27.39 18.23
CA VAL A 244 -28.74 25.93 18.08
C VAL A 244 -27.66 25.48 17.09
N SER A 245 -26.97 24.38 17.39
CA SER A 245 -26.03 23.75 16.46
C SER A 245 -26.76 23.03 15.32
N ALA A 246 -26.01 22.66 14.28
CA ALA A 246 -26.44 21.60 13.39
C ALA A 246 -26.61 20.28 14.17
N SER A 247 -27.53 19.44 13.71
CA SER A 247 -27.75 18.11 14.28
C SER A 247 -26.66 17.13 13.82
N VAL A 248 -26.11 16.36 14.75
CA VAL A 248 -25.14 15.28 14.49
C VAL A 248 -25.88 13.94 14.52
N PRO A 249 -25.78 13.12 13.46
CA PRO A 249 -26.34 11.77 13.45
C PRO A 249 -25.53 10.83 14.36
N LEU A 250 -26.25 10.08 15.18
CA LEU A 250 -25.72 9.07 16.10
C LEU A 250 -26.52 7.77 15.91
N PHE A 251 -25.81 6.67 15.75
CA PHE A 251 -26.41 5.35 15.64
C PHE A 251 -26.12 4.54 16.88
N THR A 252 -27.09 3.73 17.30
CA THR A 252 -26.91 2.77 18.38
C THR A 252 -27.25 1.38 17.90
N ASP A 253 -26.64 0.39 18.52
CA ASP A 253 -26.82 -1.01 18.17
C ASP A 253 -27.13 -1.85 19.41
N ALA A 254 -28.20 -2.64 19.33
CA ALA A 254 -28.65 -3.54 20.38
C ALA A 254 -28.62 -5.01 19.92
N THR A 255 -28.21 -5.29 18.69
CA THR A 255 -28.24 -6.63 18.10
C THR A 255 -26.80 -7.17 18.07
N PRO A 256 -26.50 -8.31 18.70
CA PRO A 256 -25.17 -8.93 18.58
C PRO A 256 -24.92 -9.43 17.15
N PRO A 257 -23.65 -9.47 16.71
CA PRO A 257 -23.31 -10.06 15.43
C PRO A 257 -23.56 -11.57 15.48
N VAL A 258 -23.87 -12.17 14.33
CA VAL A 258 -24.01 -13.62 14.17
C VAL A 258 -22.86 -14.14 13.32
N VAL A 259 -22.06 -15.06 13.87
CA VAL A 259 -21.01 -15.76 13.13
C VAL A 259 -21.34 -17.24 12.97
N THR A 260 -21.01 -17.78 11.80
CA THR A 260 -21.19 -19.19 11.45
C THR A 260 -19.86 -19.77 10.97
N VAL A 261 -19.71 -21.09 11.12
CA VAL A 261 -18.59 -21.86 10.57
C VAL A 261 -19.15 -22.81 9.53
N ALA A 262 -18.61 -22.80 8.31
CA ALA A 262 -18.94 -23.79 7.31
C ALA A 262 -18.55 -25.20 7.79
N ALA A 263 -19.31 -26.22 7.41
CA ALA A 263 -19.03 -27.59 7.82
C ALA A 263 -17.61 -28.01 7.35
N GLY A 264 -16.70 -28.19 8.31
CA GLY A 264 -15.37 -28.73 8.07
C GLY A 264 -15.37 -30.26 8.10
N GLN A 265 -14.25 -30.86 7.70
CA GLN A 265 -14.00 -32.28 7.93
C GLN A 265 -13.86 -32.56 9.44
N ALA A 266 -14.32 -33.74 9.88
CA ALA A 266 -14.15 -34.17 11.26
C ALA A 266 -12.71 -34.61 11.58
N ALA A 267 -11.92 -34.96 10.55
CA ALA A 267 -10.55 -35.46 10.69
C ALA A 267 -9.64 -34.87 9.60
N TYR A 268 -8.41 -34.51 9.98
CA TYR A 268 -7.38 -33.93 9.11
C TYR A 268 -6.03 -34.65 9.28
N PRO A 269 -5.11 -34.60 8.31
CA PRO A 269 -3.74 -35.06 8.49
C PRO A 269 -2.91 -34.05 9.31
N ALA A 270 -1.96 -34.54 10.12
CA ALA A 270 -1.02 -33.71 10.85
C ALA A 270 -0.05 -32.98 9.90
N LEU A 271 0.51 -31.86 10.37
CA LEU A 271 1.50 -31.05 9.64
C LEU A 271 1.00 -30.41 8.33
N HIS A 272 -0.31 -30.47 8.06
CA HIS A 272 -0.94 -29.82 6.90
C HIS A 272 -1.84 -28.66 7.34
N PRO A 273 -1.88 -27.55 6.60
CA PRO A 273 -2.78 -26.44 6.90
C PRO A 273 -4.26 -26.86 6.86
N ILE A 274 -4.97 -26.65 7.95
CA ILE A 274 -6.43 -26.74 8.02
C ILE A 274 -6.98 -25.33 7.81
N THR A 275 -7.89 -25.16 6.85
CA THR A 275 -8.53 -23.87 6.58
C THR A 275 -10.01 -23.96 6.87
N TRP A 276 -10.49 -23.10 7.78
CA TRP A 276 -11.91 -22.92 8.05
C TRP A 276 -12.41 -21.65 7.40
N THR A 277 -13.67 -21.68 6.98
CA THR A 277 -14.40 -20.54 6.44
C THR A 277 -15.75 -20.43 7.10
N GLY A 278 -16.39 -19.28 6.94
CA GLY A 278 -17.76 -19.08 7.40
C GLY A 278 -18.29 -17.71 7.01
N ALA A 279 -19.41 -17.32 7.59
CA ALA A 279 -20.04 -16.02 7.39
C ALA A 279 -20.25 -15.30 8.72
N VAL A 280 -20.21 -13.97 8.68
CA VAL A 280 -20.59 -13.08 9.77
C VAL A 280 -21.59 -12.06 9.26
N THR A 281 -22.65 -11.78 10.03
CA THR A 281 -23.70 -10.82 9.68
C THR A 281 -24.09 -9.99 10.88
N ASP A 282 -24.46 -8.74 10.62
CA ASP A 282 -24.93 -7.79 11.61
C ASP A 282 -25.73 -6.66 10.94
N ASN A 283 -26.70 -6.08 11.62
CA ASN A 283 -27.54 -4.97 11.12
C ASN A 283 -26.81 -3.62 11.08
N ARG A 284 -25.84 -3.37 11.97
CA ARG A 284 -25.03 -2.14 12.02
C ARG A 284 -23.56 -2.37 11.66
N GLY A 285 -23.16 -3.61 11.47
CA GLY A 285 -21.91 -4.04 10.86
C GLY A 285 -21.04 -4.86 11.79
N ALA A 286 -20.60 -6.02 11.33
CA ALA A 286 -19.60 -6.84 11.99
C ALA A 286 -18.20 -6.28 11.73
N ALA A 287 -17.40 -6.07 12.78
CA ALA A 287 -16.08 -5.45 12.69
C ALA A 287 -14.93 -6.47 12.72
N SER A 288 -15.11 -7.63 13.36
CA SER A 288 -14.07 -8.66 13.41
C SER A 288 -14.62 -10.06 13.62
N VAL A 289 -13.86 -11.06 13.16
CA VAL A 289 -14.01 -12.46 13.54
C VAL A 289 -12.68 -12.90 14.16
N ARG A 290 -12.74 -13.60 15.29
CA ARG A 290 -11.57 -14.12 15.99
C ARG A 290 -11.74 -15.62 16.26
N VAL A 291 -10.62 -16.32 16.25
CA VAL A 291 -10.58 -17.79 16.33
C VAL A 291 -9.59 -18.21 17.40
N ALA A 292 -9.97 -19.18 18.21
CA ALA A 292 -9.10 -19.81 19.20
C ALA A 292 -9.13 -21.33 19.02
N ILE A 293 -7.98 -21.98 19.19
CA ILE A 293 -7.85 -23.44 19.08
C ILE A 293 -7.48 -24.01 20.43
N MET A 294 -8.20 -25.03 20.86
CA MET A 294 -7.96 -25.73 22.11
C MET A 294 -7.55 -27.18 21.85
N ASP A 295 -6.55 -27.66 22.57
CA ASP A 295 -6.34 -29.10 22.77
C ASP A 295 -7.42 -29.63 23.72
N ARG A 296 -8.27 -30.53 23.22
CA ARG A 296 -9.43 -31.01 23.97
C ARG A 296 -9.07 -31.97 25.11
N VAL A 297 -7.84 -32.47 25.15
CA VAL A 297 -7.32 -33.34 26.20
C VAL A 297 -6.73 -32.48 27.32
N SER A 298 -5.76 -31.63 27.01
CA SER A 298 -5.08 -30.78 28.01
C SER A 298 -5.91 -29.56 28.43
N LYS A 299 -6.90 -29.16 27.63
CA LYS A 299 -7.72 -27.94 27.78
C LYS A 299 -6.93 -26.63 27.64
N LEU A 300 -5.71 -26.71 27.12
CA LEU A 300 -4.88 -25.55 26.84
C LEU A 300 -5.17 -25.01 25.45
N TRP A 301 -4.92 -23.72 25.26
CA TRP A 301 -5.16 -22.96 24.04
C TRP A 301 -3.86 -22.70 23.27
N TRP A 302 -3.96 -22.73 21.94
CA TRP A 302 -2.84 -22.56 21.04
C TRP A 302 -2.39 -21.08 20.96
N ARG A 303 -1.13 -20.82 21.34
CA ARG A 303 -0.55 -19.48 21.42
C ARG A 303 0.32 -19.11 20.22
N ASN A 304 0.49 -17.81 19.99
CA ASN A 304 1.22 -17.25 18.84
C ASN A 304 2.71 -17.62 18.85
N ASP A 305 3.26 -17.95 20.02
CA ASP A 305 4.62 -18.46 20.20
C ASP A 305 4.77 -19.96 19.83
N GLY A 306 3.68 -20.62 19.40
CA GLY A 306 3.69 -22.04 19.05
C GLY A 306 3.54 -22.97 20.24
N THR A 307 3.10 -22.47 21.40
CA THR A 307 2.93 -23.26 22.63
C THR A 307 1.46 -23.41 23.03
N TRP A 308 1.19 -24.32 23.98
CA TRP A 308 -0.13 -24.50 24.59
C TRP A 308 -0.17 -23.80 25.96
N GLY A 309 -1.20 -22.98 26.23
CA GLY A 309 -1.37 -22.31 27.53
C GLY A 309 -2.74 -21.67 27.75
N ASP A 310 -2.80 -20.57 28.50
CA ASP A 310 -4.02 -19.78 28.71
C ASP A 310 -4.63 -19.30 27.39
N TYR A 311 -5.93 -18.98 27.45
CA TYR A 311 -6.73 -18.52 26.32
C TYR A 311 -6.04 -17.42 25.51
N GLN A 312 -5.94 -17.66 24.21
CA GLN A 312 -5.54 -16.67 23.23
C GLN A 312 -6.31 -16.94 21.95
N ASP A 313 -6.93 -15.90 21.42
CA ASP A 313 -7.57 -15.90 20.12
C ASP A 313 -6.76 -15.09 19.11
N ARG A 314 -7.09 -15.27 17.84
CA ARG A 314 -6.40 -14.66 16.69
C ARG A 314 -7.42 -14.07 15.74
N PRO A 315 -7.12 -12.95 15.09
CA PRO A 315 -7.99 -12.43 14.04
C PRO A 315 -8.10 -13.44 12.89
N ALA A 316 -9.31 -13.68 12.42
CA ALA A 316 -9.57 -14.30 11.13
C ALA A 316 -9.64 -13.23 10.04
N THR A 317 -9.28 -13.61 8.82
CA THR A 317 -9.36 -12.73 7.66
C THR A 317 -10.82 -12.60 7.23
N LEU A 318 -11.39 -11.39 7.27
CA LEU A 318 -12.67 -11.09 6.62
C LEU A 318 -12.50 -11.05 5.10
N THR A 319 -13.53 -11.42 4.32
CA THR A 319 -13.43 -11.47 2.85
C THR A 319 -13.88 -10.19 2.15
N GLY A 320 -14.21 -9.14 2.92
CA GLY A 320 -14.96 -7.98 2.42
C GLY A 320 -16.48 -8.22 2.44
N PRO A 321 -17.27 -7.25 1.96
CA PRO A 321 -18.73 -7.30 1.97
C PRO A 321 -19.22 -8.44 1.08
N ALA A 322 -20.17 -9.23 1.59
CA ALA A 322 -20.92 -10.17 0.77
C ALA A 322 -21.76 -9.42 -0.28
N THR A 323 -22.14 -10.08 -1.37
CA THR A 323 -22.93 -9.48 -2.45
C THR A 323 -24.18 -8.78 -1.90
N GLY A 324 -24.33 -7.50 -2.22
CA GLY A 324 -25.47 -6.67 -1.78
C GLY A 324 -25.44 -6.24 -0.31
N LYS A 325 -24.35 -6.49 0.42
CA LYS A 325 -24.16 -6.01 1.80
C LYS A 325 -23.36 -4.71 1.83
N SER A 326 -23.74 -3.83 2.74
CA SER A 326 -23.07 -2.55 2.98
C SER A 326 -21.86 -2.72 3.90
N TRP A 327 -20.96 -1.74 3.82
CA TRP A 327 -19.80 -1.63 4.69
C TRP A 327 -19.52 -0.16 4.97
N THR A 328 -18.81 0.09 6.07
CA THR A 328 -18.40 1.42 6.53
C THR A 328 -17.00 1.38 7.12
N VAL A 329 -16.37 2.55 7.23
CA VAL A 329 -15.11 2.77 7.95
C VAL A 329 -15.32 3.87 8.99
N SER A 330 -14.90 3.62 10.23
CA SER A 330 -14.93 4.60 11.30
C SER A 330 -13.83 5.65 11.15
N ALA A 331 -13.91 6.75 11.92
CA ALA A 331 -12.84 7.76 11.99
C ALA A 331 -11.49 7.19 12.49
N THR A 332 -11.51 6.07 13.22
CA THR A 332 -10.32 5.35 13.70
C THR A 332 -9.78 4.33 12.69
N GLY A 333 -10.37 4.24 11.49
CA GLY A 333 -9.97 3.32 10.43
C GLY A 333 -10.52 1.89 10.57
N GLN A 334 -11.44 1.63 11.50
CA GLN A 334 -12.05 0.31 11.65
C GLN A 334 -13.13 0.09 10.58
N MET A 335 -12.96 -0.95 9.76
CA MET A 335 -13.97 -1.38 8.80
C MET A 335 -15.02 -2.28 9.45
N SER A 336 -16.28 -2.13 9.04
CA SER A 336 -17.39 -2.98 9.47
C SER A 336 -18.31 -3.33 8.30
N PHE A 337 -18.89 -4.54 8.33
CA PHE A 337 -19.68 -5.11 7.22
C PHE A 337 -21.02 -5.64 7.72
N THR A 338 -22.14 -5.26 7.10
CA THR A 338 -23.45 -5.86 7.47
C THR A 338 -23.56 -7.33 7.08
N GLY A 339 -22.68 -7.80 6.21
CA GLY A 339 -22.37 -9.21 6.04
C GLY A 339 -21.06 -9.43 5.30
N ALA A 340 -20.27 -10.38 5.76
CA ALA A 340 -18.98 -10.76 5.18
C ALA A 340 -18.72 -12.26 5.33
N GLY A 341 -17.89 -12.82 4.46
CA GLY A 341 -17.26 -14.10 4.72
C GLY A 341 -16.04 -13.94 5.62
N TRP A 342 -15.53 -15.05 6.17
CA TRP A 342 -14.24 -15.08 6.86
C TRP A 342 -13.47 -16.36 6.56
N SER A 343 -12.15 -16.32 6.74
CA SER A 343 -11.27 -17.49 6.65
C SER A 343 -10.15 -17.47 7.69
N PHE A 344 -9.78 -18.63 8.21
CA PHE A 344 -8.68 -18.82 9.13
C PHE A 344 -7.94 -20.13 8.84
N SER A 345 -6.61 -20.11 8.81
CA SER A 345 -5.78 -21.28 8.54
C SER A 345 -4.85 -21.58 9.73
N TRP A 346 -4.70 -22.86 10.06
CA TRP A 346 -3.81 -23.34 11.12
C TRP A 346 -3.13 -24.65 10.74
N VAL A 347 -1.84 -24.77 11.06
CA VAL A 347 -1.10 -26.02 10.91
C VAL A 347 -1.03 -26.70 12.28
N PRO A 348 -1.60 -27.91 12.45
CA PRO A 348 -1.53 -28.63 13.71
C PRO A 348 -0.09 -29.09 13.96
N PRO A 349 0.46 -28.86 15.18
CA PRO A 349 1.83 -29.25 15.51
C PRO A 349 2.01 -30.76 15.68
N ALA A 350 0.93 -31.49 15.96
CA ALA A 350 0.94 -32.93 16.19
C ALA A 350 -0.44 -33.55 15.91
N PRO A 351 -0.53 -34.88 15.76
CA PRO A 351 -1.79 -35.61 15.85
C PRO A 351 -2.46 -35.41 17.22
N GLY A 352 -3.79 -35.34 17.25
CA GLY A 352 -4.51 -35.07 18.50
C GLY A 352 -6.01 -34.82 18.32
N SER A 353 -6.69 -34.48 19.42
CA SER A 353 -8.08 -34.03 19.42
C SER A 353 -8.16 -32.56 19.79
N TYR A 354 -8.74 -31.75 18.90
CA TYR A 354 -8.75 -30.30 19.00
C TYR A 354 -10.16 -29.74 18.86
N GLY A 355 -10.34 -28.48 19.26
CA GLY A 355 -11.58 -27.73 19.09
C GLY A 355 -11.31 -26.32 18.60
N LEU A 356 -12.16 -25.84 17.70
CA LEU A 356 -12.16 -24.47 17.17
C LEU A 356 -13.28 -23.68 17.86
N ALA A 357 -12.92 -22.62 18.57
CA ALA A 357 -13.86 -21.59 19.02
C ALA A 357 -13.83 -20.41 18.06
N VAL A 358 -15.00 -19.93 17.64
CA VAL A 358 -15.13 -18.75 16.78
C VAL A 358 -15.94 -17.69 17.51
N LEU A 359 -15.46 -16.46 17.46
CA LEU A 359 -16.08 -15.27 18.06
C LEU A 359 -16.14 -14.19 17.00
N SER A 360 -17.09 -13.27 17.11
CA SER A 360 -17.10 -12.04 16.32
C SER A 360 -17.48 -10.86 17.20
N ASN A 361 -17.03 -9.67 16.82
CA ASN A 361 -17.48 -8.42 17.44
C ASN A 361 -18.09 -7.51 16.36
N ASP A 362 -19.17 -6.82 16.70
CA ASP A 362 -19.76 -5.78 15.86
C ASP A 362 -19.01 -4.44 15.95
N ALA A 363 -19.48 -3.46 15.19
CA ALA A 363 -18.95 -2.10 15.13
C ALA A 363 -19.04 -1.36 16.47
N SER A 364 -20.00 -1.74 17.34
CA SER A 364 -20.14 -1.21 18.70
C SER A 364 -19.20 -1.90 19.72
N GLY A 365 -18.49 -2.95 19.28
CA GLY A 365 -17.61 -3.77 20.10
C GLY A 365 -18.33 -4.88 20.88
N ARG A 366 -19.57 -5.21 20.53
CA ARG A 366 -20.33 -6.27 21.19
C ARG A 366 -20.03 -7.64 20.58
N PRO A 367 -19.78 -8.67 21.43
CA PRO A 367 -19.47 -10.00 20.95
C PRO A 367 -20.73 -10.76 20.51
N ASP A 368 -20.54 -11.70 19.58
CA ASP A 368 -21.53 -12.74 19.25
C ASP A 368 -21.92 -13.52 20.50
N ALA A 369 -23.20 -13.91 20.57
CA ALA A 369 -23.75 -14.67 21.68
C ALA A 369 -23.66 -16.19 21.46
N ALA A 370 -23.56 -16.67 20.21
CA ALA A 370 -23.62 -18.09 19.89
C ALA A 370 -22.29 -18.82 20.16
N HIS A 371 -21.15 -18.15 19.98
CA HIS A 371 -19.80 -18.68 20.15
C HIS A 371 -19.62 -20.09 19.53
N PRO A 372 -19.71 -20.23 18.20
CA PRO A 372 -19.63 -21.54 17.55
C PRO A 372 -18.41 -22.35 17.98
N TRP A 373 -18.63 -23.63 18.29
CA TRP A 373 -17.61 -24.58 18.69
C TRP A 373 -17.58 -25.79 17.76
N VAL A 374 -16.44 -26.05 17.12
CA VAL A 374 -16.26 -27.17 16.17
C VAL A 374 -15.18 -28.13 16.68
N PRO A 375 -15.53 -29.35 17.14
CA PRO A 375 -14.56 -30.37 17.48
C PRO A 375 -14.01 -31.08 16.23
N PHE A 376 -12.72 -31.42 16.24
CA PHE A 376 -12.08 -32.19 15.16
C PHE A 376 -10.91 -33.04 15.67
N THR A 377 -10.40 -33.95 14.83
CA THR A 377 -9.21 -34.77 15.11
C THR A 377 -8.14 -34.57 14.04
N VAL A 378 -6.89 -34.82 14.42
CA VAL A 378 -5.72 -34.80 13.53
C VAL A 378 -5.01 -36.14 13.63
N SER A 379 -4.77 -36.80 12.49
CA SER A 379 -4.17 -38.13 12.38
C SER A 379 -2.73 -38.07 11.83
N PRO A 380 -1.87 -39.06 12.08
CA PRO A 380 -0.53 -39.13 11.48
C PRO A 380 -0.58 -39.10 9.94
N PRO A 381 0.42 -38.51 9.26
CA PRO A 381 0.47 -38.49 7.80
C PRO A 381 0.69 -39.92 7.23
N ALA A 382 0.15 -40.18 6.03
CA ALA A 382 0.34 -41.43 5.28
C ALA A 382 1.74 -41.45 4.59
N PRO A 383 2.22 -42.61 4.07
CA PRO A 383 3.49 -42.69 3.33
C PRO A 383 3.54 -41.72 2.14
N ASP A 384 4.74 -41.22 1.83
CA ASP A 384 4.99 -40.13 0.87
C ASP A 384 4.41 -40.39 -0.53
N ALA A 385 3.42 -39.57 -0.86
CA ALA A 385 2.78 -39.50 -2.17
C ALA A 385 3.06 -38.16 -2.90
N SER A 386 3.84 -37.25 -2.32
CA SER A 386 4.08 -35.89 -2.83
C SER A 386 5.30 -35.85 -3.75
N PRO A 387 5.27 -35.15 -4.90
CA PRO A 387 6.49 -34.88 -5.66
C PRO A 387 7.35 -33.79 -5.00
N PRO A 388 8.66 -33.73 -5.30
CA PRO A 388 9.55 -32.73 -4.75
C PRO A 388 9.20 -31.32 -5.25
N THR A 389 9.61 -30.29 -4.50
CA THR A 389 9.51 -28.88 -4.87
C THR A 389 10.89 -28.22 -5.01
N GLY A 390 10.93 -27.03 -5.60
CA GLY A 390 12.16 -26.29 -5.81
C GLY A 390 12.00 -25.15 -6.83
N ALA A 391 13.05 -24.34 -6.94
CA ALA A 391 13.10 -23.16 -7.80
C ALA A 391 14.47 -22.98 -8.43
N ILE A 392 14.51 -22.31 -9.59
CA ILE A 392 15.72 -21.70 -10.13
C ILE A 392 15.82 -20.31 -9.49
N THR A 393 16.94 -20.01 -8.87
CA THR A 393 17.22 -18.73 -8.20
C THR A 393 18.18 -17.84 -8.99
N ASP A 394 19.03 -18.45 -9.83
CA ASP A 394 19.89 -17.76 -10.78
C ASP A 394 20.06 -18.71 -12.00
N PRO A 395 19.81 -18.26 -13.24
CA PRO A 395 19.41 -16.91 -13.62
C PRO A 395 18.02 -16.51 -13.12
N ALA A 396 17.78 -15.22 -12.91
CA ALA A 396 16.45 -14.64 -12.84
C ALA A 396 15.80 -14.63 -14.24
N GLY A 397 14.48 -14.54 -14.31
CA GLY A 397 13.77 -14.64 -15.58
C GLY A 397 14.07 -13.51 -16.56
N GLY A 398 14.68 -13.89 -17.69
CA GLY A 398 15.13 -12.94 -18.71
C GLY A 398 16.40 -12.20 -18.32
N GLN A 399 17.16 -12.69 -17.32
CA GLN A 399 18.47 -12.13 -16.99
C GLN A 399 19.43 -12.26 -18.17
N GLY A 400 20.11 -11.16 -18.50
CA GLY A 400 21.17 -11.14 -19.51
C GLY A 400 22.55 -11.21 -18.86
N PHE A 401 23.42 -12.09 -19.36
CA PHE A 401 24.82 -12.19 -18.96
C PHE A 401 25.73 -11.61 -20.03
N ALA A 402 26.68 -10.77 -19.62
CA ALA A 402 27.77 -10.33 -20.51
C ALA A 402 28.93 -11.35 -20.56
N SER A 403 29.04 -12.18 -19.52
CA SER A 403 30.02 -13.27 -19.44
C SER A 403 29.46 -14.53 -20.08
N PRO A 404 30.26 -15.28 -20.87
CA PRO A 404 29.85 -16.59 -21.36
C PRO A 404 29.84 -17.64 -20.25
N ASP A 405 30.63 -17.45 -19.18
CA ASP A 405 30.60 -18.32 -18.00
C ASP A 405 29.44 -17.93 -17.09
N ILE A 406 28.45 -18.82 -17.00
CA ILE A 406 27.18 -18.61 -16.30
C ILE A 406 27.03 -19.67 -15.22
N ARG A 407 26.97 -19.23 -13.96
CA ARG A 407 26.70 -20.11 -12.82
C ARG A 407 25.23 -20.09 -12.49
N MET A 408 24.59 -21.24 -12.60
CA MET A 408 23.18 -21.44 -12.35
C MET A 408 22.97 -22.02 -10.96
N ARG A 409 21.92 -21.59 -10.26
CA ARG A 409 21.63 -21.94 -8.87
C ARG A 409 20.14 -22.11 -8.64
N GLY A 410 19.78 -22.92 -7.66
CA GLY A 410 18.42 -23.03 -7.21
C GLY A 410 18.27 -23.76 -5.88
N THR A 411 17.00 -24.02 -5.53
CA THR A 411 16.62 -24.80 -4.36
C THR A 411 15.87 -26.07 -4.76
N ALA A 412 15.95 -27.09 -3.90
CA ALA A 412 15.21 -28.33 -4.01
C ALA A 412 14.88 -28.86 -2.60
N THR A 413 13.60 -29.13 -2.35
CA THR A 413 13.11 -29.71 -1.10
C THR A 413 12.01 -30.73 -1.38
N ASP A 414 11.73 -31.58 -0.40
CA ASP A 414 10.75 -32.66 -0.48
C ASP A 414 10.22 -32.94 0.95
N ASP A 415 9.02 -33.50 1.08
CA ASP A 415 8.45 -33.84 2.40
C ASP A 415 9.19 -35.03 3.06
N VAL A 416 9.91 -35.85 2.28
CA VAL A 416 10.80 -36.89 2.80
C VAL A 416 12.27 -36.59 2.48
N ALA A 417 12.66 -36.61 1.20
CA ALA A 417 14.03 -36.35 0.79
C ALA A 417 14.18 -36.21 -0.73
N VAL A 418 15.01 -35.23 -1.15
CA VAL A 418 15.47 -35.09 -2.54
C VAL A 418 16.60 -36.08 -2.83
N ALA A 419 16.48 -36.83 -3.92
CA ALA A 419 17.51 -37.77 -4.37
C ALA A 419 18.51 -37.13 -5.33
N ASN A 420 18.04 -36.40 -6.35
CA ASN A 420 18.91 -35.83 -7.40
C ASN A 420 18.34 -34.53 -7.99
N VAL A 421 19.25 -33.67 -8.46
CA VAL A 421 18.91 -32.51 -9.32
C VAL A 421 19.73 -32.57 -10.61
N PHE A 422 19.06 -32.36 -11.73
CA PHE A 422 19.67 -32.28 -13.06
C PHE A 422 19.39 -30.92 -13.71
N ALA A 423 20.37 -30.38 -14.40
CA ALA A 423 20.26 -29.17 -15.22
C ALA A 423 20.35 -29.51 -16.72
N GLY A 424 19.63 -28.77 -17.54
CA GLY A 424 19.79 -28.79 -18.99
C GLY A 424 19.54 -27.42 -19.58
N VAL A 425 20.23 -27.10 -20.68
CA VAL A 425 20.12 -25.79 -21.34
C VAL A 425 19.57 -26.00 -22.75
N GLN A 426 18.53 -25.25 -23.09
CA GLN A 426 17.90 -25.26 -24.40
C GLN A 426 18.13 -23.91 -25.09
N ASP A 427 18.54 -23.95 -26.34
CA ASP A 427 18.51 -22.80 -27.24
C ASP A 427 17.06 -22.53 -27.65
N ARG A 428 16.56 -21.34 -27.34
CA ARG A 428 15.13 -21.01 -27.49
C ARG A 428 14.72 -20.79 -28.94
N ASP A 429 15.66 -20.38 -29.77
CA ASP A 429 15.40 -20.08 -31.18
C ASP A 429 15.29 -21.36 -32.01
N THR A 430 16.08 -22.38 -31.66
CA THR A 430 16.11 -23.66 -32.36
C THR A 430 15.36 -24.79 -31.64
N GLY A 431 15.04 -24.62 -30.36
CA GLY A 431 14.46 -25.65 -29.50
C GLY A 431 15.39 -26.82 -29.18
N LYS A 432 16.69 -26.74 -29.54
CA LYS A 432 17.67 -27.81 -29.33
C LYS A 432 18.35 -27.68 -27.98
N TRP A 433 18.84 -28.80 -27.47
CA TRP A 433 19.46 -28.90 -26.15
C TRP A 433 20.97 -29.04 -26.22
N TRP A 434 21.64 -28.43 -25.25
CA TRP A 434 23.07 -28.43 -25.11
C TRP A 434 23.62 -29.85 -24.91
N GLN A 435 24.68 -30.19 -25.64
CA GLN A 435 25.33 -31.49 -25.58
C GLN A 435 26.72 -31.38 -24.95
N ALA A 436 27.21 -32.49 -24.38
CA ALA A 436 28.52 -32.56 -23.71
C ALA A 436 29.70 -32.29 -24.67
N ASN A 437 29.51 -32.51 -25.97
CA ASN A 437 30.52 -32.30 -27.01
C ASN A 437 30.54 -30.87 -27.57
N GLY A 438 29.79 -29.94 -26.97
CA GLY A 438 29.76 -28.55 -27.42
C GLY A 438 28.76 -28.23 -28.53
N THR A 439 27.85 -29.15 -28.87
CA THR A 439 26.87 -28.97 -29.96
C THR A 439 25.42 -28.93 -29.47
N TRP A 440 24.47 -28.67 -30.38
CA TRP A 440 23.04 -28.63 -30.09
C TRP A 440 22.32 -29.85 -30.68
N GLY A 441 21.48 -30.53 -29.88
CA GLY A 441 20.82 -31.79 -30.23
C GLY A 441 19.51 -32.05 -29.48
N GLY A 442 19.14 -33.33 -29.32
CA GLY A 442 17.97 -33.74 -28.55
C GLY A 442 18.14 -33.55 -27.04
N VAL A 443 17.04 -33.68 -26.27
CA VAL A 443 17.01 -33.41 -24.81
C VAL A 443 18.19 -34.06 -24.08
N LYS A 444 18.89 -33.28 -23.27
CA LYS A 444 20.05 -33.72 -22.50
C LYS A 444 20.04 -33.10 -21.10
N TRP A 445 20.33 -33.93 -20.10
CA TRP A 445 20.40 -33.57 -18.69
C TRP A 445 21.80 -33.82 -18.14
N PHE A 446 22.25 -32.94 -17.28
CA PHE A 446 23.55 -33.00 -16.59
C PHE A 446 23.33 -32.96 -15.07
N PRO A 447 24.08 -33.72 -14.28
CA PRO A 447 23.95 -33.67 -12.82
C PRO A 447 24.36 -32.29 -12.29
N ALA A 448 23.54 -31.73 -11.40
CA ALA A 448 23.89 -30.52 -10.64
C ALA A 448 24.60 -30.90 -9.33
N THR A 449 25.40 -29.99 -8.79
CA THR A 449 25.98 -30.14 -7.45
C THR A 449 24.97 -29.72 -6.40
N VAL A 450 24.58 -30.63 -5.51
CA VAL A 450 23.60 -30.39 -4.43
C VAL A 450 24.34 -30.24 -3.09
N THR A 451 23.96 -29.26 -2.28
CA THR A 451 24.50 -29.02 -0.93
C THR A 451 23.38 -28.50 -0.03
N GLY A 452 22.91 -29.36 0.89
CA GLY A 452 21.68 -29.10 1.64
C GLY A 452 20.48 -28.98 0.70
N GLU A 453 19.69 -27.92 0.86
CA GLU A 453 18.53 -27.61 0.02
C GLU A 453 18.89 -26.85 -1.27
N THR A 454 20.17 -26.57 -1.51
CA THR A 454 20.63 -25.78 -2.66
C THR A 454 21.30 -26.63 -3.72
N TRP A 455 21.19 -26.23 -4.97
CA TRP A 455 21.90 -26.85 -6.08
C TRP A 455 22.56 -25.82 -6.98
N SER A 456 23.56 -26.26 -7.74
CA SER A 456 24.29 -25.41 -8.67
C SER A 456 24.81 -26.16 -9.90
N TYR A 457 24.92 -25.45 -11.02
CA TYR A 457 25.42 -25.96 -12.28
C TYR A 457 26.15 -24.84 -13.03
N ASP A 458 27.36 -25.11 -13.52
CA ASP A 458 28.12 -24.15 -14.33
C ASP A 458 27.98 -24.48 -15.81
N TRP A 459 27.69 -23.46 -16.61
CA TRP A 459 27.55 -23.58 -18.04
C TRP A 459 28.31 -22.46 -18.76
N HIS A 460 29.03 -22.82 -19.82
CA HIS A 460 29.70 -21.87 -20.70
C HIS A 460 28.87 -21.70 -21.97
N ALA A 461 28.36 -20.50 -22.19
CA ALA A 461 27.56 -20.16 -23.37
C ALA A 461 28.46 -20.15 -24.62
N PRO A 462 28.15 -20.96 -25.65
CA PRO A 462 28.99 -21.08 -26.85
C PRO A 462 28.90 -19.85 -27.76
N ALA A 463 27.82 -19.06 -27.65
CA ALA A 463 27.55 -17.86 -28.43
C ALA A 463 26.61 -16.94 -27.67
N ALA A 464 26.39 -15.72 -28.18
CA ALA A 464 25.27 -14.89 -27.73
C ALA A 464 23.94 -15.52 -28.18
N GLY A 465 22.90 -15.40 -27.37
CA GLY A 465 21.60 -15.97 -27.70
C GLY A 465 20.61 -16.01 -26.54
N HIS A 466 19.42 -16.54 -26.87
CA HIS A 466 18.30 -16.73 -25.95
C HIS A 466 18.25 -18.19 -25.50
N TYR A 467 18.32 -18.41 -24.19
CA TYR A 467 18.42 -19.74 -23.60
C TYR A 467 17.31 -19.98 -22.58
N VAL A 468 17.06 -21.26 -22.30
CA VAL A 468 16.23 -21.71 -21.20
C VAL A 468 17.01 -22.72 -20.37
N LEU A 469 17.14 -22.46 -19.08
CA LEU A 469 17.57 -23.44 -18.10
C LEU A 469 16.37 -24.28 -17.67
N ALA A 470 16.51 -25.59 -17.75
CA ALA A 470 15.62 -26.55 -17.17
C ALA A 470 16.30 -27.21 -15.95
N ALA A 471 15.63 -27.22 -14.80
CA ALA A 471 16.07 -27.91 -13.58
C ALA A 471 15.08 -29.01 -13.22
N ARG A 472 15.49 -30.28 -13.33
CA ARG A 472 14.70 -31.47 -12.99
C ARG A 472 15.12 -31.98 -11.62
N ILE A 473 14.17 -32.03 -10.70
CA ILE A 473 14.36 -32.45 -9.30
C ILE A 473 13.64 -33.79 -9.11
N VAL A 474 14.30 -34.76 -8.51
CA VAL A 474 13.80 -36.13 -8.29
C VAL A 474 13.91 -36.47 -6.81
N ASP A 475 12.84 -36.99 -6.20
CA ASP A 475 12.80 -37.43 -4.80
C ASP A 475 13.30 -38.87 -4.60
N THR A 476 13.36 -39.32 -3.36
CA THR A 476 13.75 -40.70 -3.00
C THR A 476 12.68 -41.76 -3.30
N ALA A 477 11.43 -41.35 -3.54
CA ALA A 477 10.32 -42.20 -3.97
C ALA A 477 10.21 -42.31 -5.52
N GLY A 478 11.09 -41.63 -6.26
CA GLY A 478 11.14 -41.60 -7.72
C GLY A 478 10.18 -40.62 -8.41
N LYS A 479 9.52 -39.72 -7.67
CA LYS A 479 8.68 -38.66 -8.26
C LYS A 479 9.53 -37.45 -8.60
N GLU A 480 9.05 -36.63 -9.55
CA GLU A 480 9.86 -35.55 -10.10
C GLU A 480 9.08 -34.30 -10.48
N VAL A 481 9.81 -33.18 -10.51
CA VAL A 481 9.33 -31.91 -11.03
C VAL A 481 10.40 -31.25 -11.88
N THR A 482 10.00 -30.52 -12.93
CA THR A 482 10.92 -29.69 -13.73
C THR A 482 10.54 -28.21 -13.63
N ARG A 483 11.55 -27.35 -13.44
CA ARG A 483 11.44 -25.89 -13.47
C ARG A 483 12.17 -25.34 -14.69
N TRP A 484 11.65 -24.26 -15.25
CA TRP A 484 12.19 -23.64 -16.46
C TRP A 484 12.45 -22.18 -16.19
N GLN A 485 13.57 -21.67 -16.69
CA GLN A 485 13.92 -20.26 -16.56
C GLN A 485 14.63 -19.76 -17.80
N SER A 486 14.03 -18.79 -18.48
CA SER A 486 14.68 -18.12 -19.62
C SER A 486 15.78 -17.17 -19.14
N PHE A 487 16.86 -17.07 -19.91
CA PHE A 487 17.96 -16.13 -19.72
C PHE A 487 18.67 -15.88 -21.05
N ASP A 488 19.49 -14.83 -21.12
CA ASP A 488 20.20 -14.43 -22.32
C ASP A 488 21.71 -14.38 -22.04
N HIS A 489 22.52 -14.66 -23.06
CA HIS A 489 23.94 -14.31 -23.07
C HIS A 489 24.18 -13.28 -24.18
N ASP A 490 24.73 -12.13 -23.84
CA ASP A 490 24.98 -11.00 -24.74
C ASP A 490 26.22 -10.18 -24.29
N PRO A 491 27.32 -10.19 -25.06
CA PRO A 491 28.54 -9.44 -24.73
C PRO A 491 28.41 -7.91 -24.87
N GLY A 492 27.25 -7.35 -25.26
CA GLY A 492 26.89 -5.95 -25.02
C GLY A 492 27.03 -4.97 -26.18
N THR A 493 26.60 -5.32 -27.41
CA THR A 493 26.81 -4.44 -28.59
C THR A 493 25.55 -3.77 -29.18
N ASN A 494 24.33 -4.04 -28.69
CA ASN A 494 23.07 -3.43 -29.19
C ASN A 494 22.31 -2.63 -28.11
N GLY A 495 21.79 -1.45 -28.48
CA GLY A 495 21.05 -0.56 -27.57
C GLY A 495 19.79 -1.19 -26.95
N ARG A 496 19.54 -0.87 -25.68
CA ARG A 496 18.38 -1.31 -24.87
C ARG A 496 17.55 -0.07 -24.53
N TYR A 497 16.31 0.04 -24.99
CA TYR A 497 15.48 1.21 -24.73
C TYR A 497 14.33 0.91 -23.76
N VAL A 498 14.07 1.84 -22.84
CA VAL A 498 12.89 1.82 -21.98
C VAL A 498 12.20 3.19 -21.96
N THR A 499 10.87 3.19 -21.97
CA THR A 499 10.05 4.41 -21.81
C THR A 499 9.12 4.22 -20.62
N LEU A 500 9.13 5.20 -19.71
CA LEU A 500 8.15 5.33 -18.63
C LEU A 500 7.05 6.29 -19.05
N LEU A 501 5.88 5.79 -19.43
CA LEU A 501 4.72 6.60 -19.77
C LEU A 501 3.93 6.97 -18.49
N MET A 502 3.63 8.26 -18.33
CA MET A 502 2.75 8.77 -17.27
C MET A 502 1.43 9.20 -17.91
N SER A 503 0.45 8.30 -17.86
CA SER A 503 -0.75 8.39 -18.68
C SER A 503 -1.64 9.54 -18.26
N ARG A 504 -1.96 10.39 -19.25
CA ARG A 504 -2.74 11.62 -19.13
C ARG A 504 -2.15 12.66 -18.17
N SER A 505 -0.91 12.44 -17.72
CA SER A 505 -0.20 13.31 -16.78
C SER A 505 -1.08 13.65 -15.56
N GLN A 506 -1.73 12.63 -14.99
CA GLN A 506 -2.54 12.77 -13.77
C GLN A 506 -1.63 13.29 -12.65
N TRP A 507 -2.00 14.44 -12.08
CA TRP A 507 -1.19 15.15 -11.11
C TRP A 507 -1.24 14.50 -9.73
N ALA A 508 -2.44 14.23 -9.22
CA ALA A 508 -2.67 13.61 -7.91
C ALA A 508 -4.10 13.07 -7.81
N ALA A 509 -4.33 12.13 -6.89
CA ALA A 509 -5.68 11.75 -6.47
C ALA A 509 -6.31 12.86 -5.62
N THR A 510 -7.60 13.12 -5.81
CA THR A 510 -8.35 14.19 -5.13
C THR A 510 -9.67 13.70 -4.51
N ASP A 511 -10.23 14.50 -3.61
CA ASP A 511 -11.62 14.37 -3.17
C ASP A 511 -12.59 14.98 -4.20
N GLY A 512 -13.89 14.86 -3.91
CA GLY A 512 -14.96 15.42 -4.75
C GLY A 512 -15.01 16.95 -4.83
N LEU A 513 -14.19 17.65 -4.04
CA LEU A 513 -13.97 19.09 -4.10
C LEU A 513 -12.65 19.45 -4.80
N CYS A 514 -12.01 18.46 -5.45
CA CYS A 514 -10.75 18.60 -6.18
C CYS A 514 -9.59 19.06 -5.28
N ARG A 515 -9.57 18.58 -4.03
CA ARG A 515 -8.47 18.78 -3.10
C ARG A 515 -7.62 17.51 -3.05
N PRO A 516 -6.29 17.60 -3.07
CA PRO A 516 -5.44 16.42 -2.94
C PRO A 516 -5.79 15.61 -1.69
N LEU A 517 -5.95 14.30 -1.87
CA LEU A 517 -6.19 13.40 -0.74
C LEU A 517 -4.92 13.27 0.09
N ARG A 518 -5.07 13.07 1.40
CA ARG A 518 -3.93 12.79 2.29
C ARG A 518 -3.25 11.49 1.82
N GLY A 519 -1.96 11.56 1.53
CA GLY A 519 -1.18 10.44 0.98
C GLY A 519 -1.21 10.31 -0.55
N ALA A 520 -1.96 11.15 -1.26
CA ALA A 520 -1.79 11.30 -2.71
C ALA A 520 -0.42 11.92 -3.01
N VAL A 521 0.30 11.38 -3.99
CA VAL A 521 1.63 11.85 -4.36
C VAL A 521 1.52 12.74 -5.61
N PRO A 522 1.88 14.03 -5.52
CA PRO A 522 1.96 14.90 -6.68
C PRO A 522 2.96 14.38 -7.71
N LEU A 523 2.67 14.59 -9.00
CA LEU A 523 3.52 14.12 -10.08
C LEU A 523 4.92 14.79 -10.07
N ASP A 524 5.04 16.02 -9.54
CA ASP A 524 6.36 16.65 -9.33
C ASP A 524 7.24 15.87 -8.35
N GLU A 525 6.65 15.33 -7.29
CA GLU A 525 7.39 14.60 -6.27
C GLU A 525 7.87 13.29 -6.86
N ALA A 526 6.98 12.58 -7.57
CA ALA A 526 7.32 11.37 -8.30
C ALA A 526 8.45 11.65 -9.31
N ALA A 527 8.37 12.73 -10.09
CA ALA A 527 9.38 13.11 -11.07
C ALA A 527 10.76 13.38 -10.44
N ARG A 528 10.79 14.08 -9.30
CA ARG A 528 12.01 14.30 -8.51
C ARG A 528 12.63 12.96 -8.07
N GLN A 529 11.81 12.04 -7.57
CA GLN A 529 12.25 10.71 -7.14
C GLN A 529 12.72 9.83 -8.30
N PHE A 530 12.11 9.96 -9.48
CA PHE A 530 12.53 9.24 -10.69
C PHE A 530 13.88 9.74 -11.19
N LYS A 531 14.06 11.06 -11.24
CA LYS A 531 15.33 11.69 -11.64
C LYS A 531 16.48 11.24 -10.73
N ALA A 532 16.25 11.16 -9.42
CA ALA A 532 17.24 10.66 -8.45
C ALA A 532 17.70 9.21 -8.74
N ARG A 533 16.88 8.43 -9.46
CA ARG A 533 17.15 7.06 -9.87
C ARG A 533 17.59 6.93 -11.33
N GLY A 534 17.81 8.05 -12.03
CA GLY A 534 18.27 8.07 -13.42
C GLY A 534 17.17 7.85 -14.45
N PHE A 535 15.91 8.08 -14.09
CA PHE A 535 14.77 7.98 -15.00
C PHE A 535 14.13 9.35 -15.23
N ALA A 536 13.89 9.67 -16.50
CA ALA A 536 12.96 10.71 -16.93
C ALA A 536 11.73 10.04 -17.55
N ALA A 537 10.53 10.56 -17.29
CA ALA A 537 9.32 9.99 -17.83
C ALA A 537 8.84 10.73 -19.09
N THR A 538 7.94 10.08 -19.81
CA THR A 538 7.19 10.65 -20.93
C THR A 538 5.74 10.82 -20.48
N GLY A 539 5.31 12.05 -20.21
CA GLY A 539 3.90 12.33 -19.93
C GLY A 539 3.06 12.17 -21.19
N THR A 540 1.82 11.72 -21.05
CA THR A 540 0.86 11.71 -22.16
C THR A 540 -0.19 12.78 -21.89
N VAL A 541 -0.60 13.52 -22.92
CA VAL A 541 -1.37 14.76 -22.76
C VAL A 541 -2.67 14.68 -23.54
N VAL A 542 -3.79 14.91 -22.86
CA VAL A 542 -5.06 15.18 -23.53
C VAL A 542 -5.19 16.69 -23.61
N VAL A 543 -5.10 17.26 -24.80
CA VAL A 543 -4.91 18.69 -24.99
C VAL A 543 -6.03 19.51 -24.31
N ASP A 544 -7.28 19.17 -24.55
CA ASP A 544 -8.44 19.90 -24.00
C ASP A 544 -8.62 19.72 -22.49
N ARG A 545 -7.80 18.86 -21.87
CA ARG A 545 -7.76 18.65 -20.41
C ARG A 545 -6.63 19.41 -19.73
N THR A 546 -5.68 19.91 -20.50
CA THR A 546 -4.53 20.65 -20.00
C THR A 546 -4.81 22.14 -20.14
N LEU A 547 -5.14 22.76 -19.01
CA LEU A 547 -5.53 24.18 -18.97
C LEU A 547 -4.31 25.10 -18.97
N ASP A 548 -4.49 26.35 -19.38
CA ASP A 548 -3.47 27.41 -19.21
C ASP A 548 -3.32 27.86 -17.76
N GLN A 549 -4.40 27.76 -16.98
CA GLN A 549 -4.48 28.19 -15.57
C GLN A 549 -5.31 27.20 -14.76
N GLY A 550 -4.88 26.92 -13.53
CA GLY A 550 -5.49 25.88 -12.69
C GLY A 550 -5.25 24.48 -13.23
N ARG A 551 -5.75 23.45 -12.55
CA ARG A 551 -5.73 22.05 -12.99
C ARG A 551 -7.14 21.60 -13.32
N GLN A 552 -7.30 20.74 -14.31
CA GLN A 552 -8.61 20.17 -14.60
C GLN A 552 -8.86 18.97 -13.68
N CYS A 553 -9.96 19.03 -12.94
CA CYS A 553 -10.48 17.95 -12.14
C CYS A 553 -11.55 17.19 -12.93
N LEU A 554 -11.33 15.90 -13.21
CA LEU A 554 -12.29 15.08 -13.94
C LEU A 554 -12.86 13.99 -13.02
N SER A 555 -14.18 13.78 -13.13
CA SER A 555 -14.91 12.75 -12.38
C SER A 555 -14.71 12.81 -10.85
N GLU A 556 -14.49 14.02 -10.31
CA GLU A 556 -14.42 14.30 -8.88
C GLU A 556 -13.29 13.60 -8.10
N LEU A 557 -12.29 12.97 -8.75
CA LEU A 557 -11.31 12.15 -8.03
C LEU A 557 -9.85 12.25 -8.49
N VAL A 558 -9.57 12.95 -9.60
CA VAL A 558 -8.21 13.12 -10.11
C VAL A 558 -8.05 14.47 -10.80
N ASP A 559 -6.97 15.17 -10.46
CA ASP A 559 -6.53 16.38 -11.15
C ASP A 559 -5.48 16.08 -12.22
N TYR A 560 -5.53 16.82 -13.31
CA TYR A 560 -4.62 16.71 -14.45
C TYR A 560 -3.63 17.87 -14.45
N ALA A 561 -2.37 17.59 -14.78
CA ALA A 561 -1.35 18.61 -14.92
C ALA A 561 -1.76 19.66 -15.97
N ASN A 562 -1.46 20.93 -15.67
CA ASN A 562 -1.67 22.04 -16.58
C ASN A 562 -0.40 22.36 -17.40
N TRP A 563 -0.46 23.29 -18.36
CA TRP A 563 0.69 23.55 -19.23
C TRP A 563 1.95 24.01 -18.47
N ALA A 564 1.78 24.77 -17.38
CA ALA A 564 2.89 25.20 -16.54
C ALA A 564 3.52 24.03 -15.76
N ASP A 565 2.71 23.10 -15.24
CA ASP A 565 3.17 21.88 -14.60
C ASP A 565 3.98 21.02 -15.59
N LEU A 566 3.48 20.81 -16.82
CA LEU A 566 4.18 20.04 -17.85
C LEU A 566 5.52 20.69 -18.24
N ALA A 567 5.55 22.02 -18.38
CA ALA A 567 6.78 22.76 -18.61
C ALA A 567 7.77 22.59 -17.44
N GLY A 568 7.31 22.70 -16.20
CA GLY A 568 8.14 22.48 -15.01
C GLY A 568 8.73 21.07 -14.96
N LEU A 569 7.94 20.04 -15.30
CA LEU A 569 8.40 18.66 -15.40
C LEU A 569 9.46 18.46 -16.49
N ARG A 570 9.26 19.07 -17.67
CA ARG A 570 10.24 19.08 -18.78
C ARG A 570 11.55 19.73 -18.35
N ASP A 571 11.45 20.98 -17.89
CA ASP A 571 12.61 21.85 -17.70
C ASP A 571 13.43 21.45 -16.47
N THR A 572 12.76 20.93 -15.43
CA THR A 572 13.42 20.51 -14.17
C THR A 572 13.86 19.06 -14.22
N TYR A 573 13.04 18.15 -14.76
CA TYR A 573 13.26 16.72 -14.65
C TYR A 573 13.60 16.02 -15.97
N GLY A 574 13.66 16.76 -17.09
CA GLY A 574 13.98 16.21 -18.41
C GLY A 574 12.85 15.37 -18.99
N TRP A 575 11.62 15.56 -18.51
CA TRP A 575 10.47 14.84 -19.05
C TRP A 575 10.17 15.27 -20.49
N THR A 576 9.61 14.34 -21.26
CA THR A 576 9.05 14.63 -22.58
C THR A 576 7.55 14.37 -22.59
N PHE A 577 6.86 14.83 -23.62
CA PHE A 577 5.40 14.72 -23.67
C PHE A 577 4.95 14.27 -25.05
N VAL A 578 3.98 13.36 -25.07
CA VAL A 578 3.36 12.81 -26.28
C VAL A 578 1.84 12.99 -26.26
N SER A 579 1.22 12.89 -27.42
CA SER A 579 -0.23 13.07 -27.54
C SER A 579 -1.01 11.88 -26.99
N HIS A 580 -1.99 12.18 -26.15
CA HIS A 580 -3.07 11.28 -25.76
C HIS A 580 -4.40 11.81 -26.28
N SER A 581 -4.41 12.27 -27.54
CA SER A 581 -5.51 12.90 -28.28
C SER A 581 -5.82 14.35 -27.91
N MET A 582 -6.61 15.00 -28.76
CA MET A 582 -7.13 16.34 -28.53
C MET A 582 -8.13 16.35 -27.37
N SER A 583 -9.20 15.55 -27.47
CA SER A 583 -10.38 15.64 -26.60
C SER A 583 -10.78 14.31 -25.92
N TYR A 584 -9.96 13.27 -26.07
CA TYR A 584 -10.16 11.93 -25.51
C TYR A 584 -11.35 11.16 -26.10
N ARG A 585 -11.68 11.42 -27.37
CA ARG A 585 -12.79 10.76 -28.05
C ARG A 585 -12.45 9.33 -28.48
N ASP A 586 -13.47 8.47 -28.51
CA ASP A 586 -13.34 7.12 -29.07
C ASP A 586 -13.08 7.21 -30.58
N MET A 587 -11.82 7.02 -30.98
CA MET A 587 -11.37 7.14 -32.37
C MET A 587 -12.11 6.20 -33.33
N THR A 588 -12.68 5.08 -32.86
CA THR A 588 -13.40 4.12 -33.70
C THR A 588 -14.79 4.61 -34.11
N LEU A 589 -15.31 5.64 -33.44
CA LEU A 589 -16.60 6.26 -33.74
C LEU A 589 -16.49 7.54 -34.58
N LEU A 590 -15.27 7.95 -34.91
CA LEU A 590 -14.99 9.21 -35.61
C LEU A 590 -14.88 8.99 -37.12
N THR A 591 -15.23 10.03 -37.89
CA THR A 591 -14.92 10.09 -39.33
C THR A 591 -13.40 10.23 -39.53
N PRO A 592 -12.82 9.85 -40.69
CA PRO A 592 -11.38 10.02 -40.92
C PRO A 592 -10.88 11.47 -40.77
N ALA A 593 -11.72 12.47 -41.09
CA ALA A 593 -11.38 13.87 -40.88
C ALA A 593 -11.32 14.21 -39.38
N ASP A 594 -12.31 13.75 -38.60
CA ASP A 594 -12.34 13.93 -37.15
C ASP A 594 -11.22 13.15 -36.46
N GLN A 595 -10.89 11.93 -36.93
CA GLN A 595 -9.73 11.17 -36.43
C GLN A 595 -8.44 11.96 -36.63
N ARG A 596 -8.28 12.64 -37.78
CA ARG A 596 -7.10 13.47 -38.04
C ARG A 596 -7.05 14.70 -37.14
N ALA A 597 -8.18 15.37 -36.91
CA ALA A 597 -8.26 16.49 -35.96
C ALA A 597 -7.96 16.03 -34.52
N GLU A 598 -8.52 14.89 -34.11
CA GLU A 598 -8.37 14.31 -32.77
C GLU A 598 -6.95 13.79 -32.52
N SER A 599 -6.26 13.32 -33.55
CA SER A 599 -4.87 12.83 -33.48
C SER A 599 -3.85 13.86 -33.94
N CYS A 600 -3.60 13.99 -35.24
CA CYS A 600 -2.58 14.90 -35.79
C CYS A 600 -2.79 16.36 -35.34
N GLY A 601 -4.03 16.81 -35.22
CA GLY A 601 -4.35 18.17 -34.75
C GLY A 601 -3.81 18.49 -33.35
N SER A 602 -3.58 17.48 -32.51
CA SER A 602 -3.03 17.66 -31.16
C SER A 602 -1.55 18.06 -31.13
N LEU A 603 -0.81 17.89 -32.24
CA LEU A 603 0.63 18.21 -32.28
C LEU A 603 0.89 19.71 -32.25
N THR A 604 0.04 20.52 -32.89
CA THR A 604 0.17 21.99 -32.93
C THR A 604 0.14 22.62 -31.53
N PRO A 605 -0.87 22.38 -30.68
CA PRO A 605 -0.87 22.93 -29.32
C PRO A 605 0.30 22.38 -28.50
N LEU A 606 0.64 21.10 -28.60
CA LEU A 606 1.82 20.55 -27.91
C LEU A 606 3.12 21.26 -28.29
N ALA A 607 3.34 21.50 -29.59
CA ALA A 607 4.50 22.24 -30.07
C ALA A 607 4.50 23.70 -29.61
N ALA A 608 3.33 24.36 -29.59
CA ALA A 608 3.18 25.74 -29.11
C ALA A 608 3.56 25.88 -27.62
N HIS A 609 3.37 24.84 -26.82
CA HIS A 609 3.82 24.78 -25.41
C HIS A 609 5.24 24.19 -25.23
N GLY A 610 6.00 24.03 -26.32
CA GLY A 610 7.39 23.58 -26.30
C GLY A 610 7.58 22.06 -26.16
N HIS A 611 6.57 21.26 -26.52
CA HIS A 611 6.63 19.80 -26.52
C HIS A 611 6.82 19.25 -27.95
N THR A 612 7.94 19.59 -28.58
CA THR A 612 8.23 19.32 -30.00
C THR A 612 8.53 17.85 -30.33
N ARG A 613 8.68 16.99 -29.32
CA ARG A 613 8.90 15.53 -29.47
C ARG A 613 7.61 14.71 -29.41
N ALA A 614 6.45 15.36 -29.40
CA ALA A 614 5.15 14.71 -29.25
C ALA A 614 4.78 13.72 -30.38
N TRP A 615 5.35 13.90 -31.57
CA TRP A 615 5.14 13.04 -32.73
C TRP A 615 5.66 11.60 -32.55
N GLY A 616 6.48 11.34 -31.52
CA GLY A 616 7.07 10.02 -31.31
C GLY A 616 6.04 8.90 -31.06
N LEU A 617 4.89 9.21 -30.42
CA LEU A 617 3.88 8.21 -30.10
C LEU A 617 2.50 8.85 -29.96
N PHE A 618 1.49 8.24 -30.57
CA PHE A 618 0.09 8.57 -30.30
C PHE A 618 -0.53 7.56 -29.34
N ILE A 619 -1.18 8.04 -28.29
CA ILE A 619 -1.90 7.21 -27.33
C ILE A 619 -3.39 7.25 -27.63
N TYR A 620 -3.96 6.09 -27.99
CA TYR A 620 -5.39 5.96 -28.26
C TYR A 620 -6.22 6.01 -26.96
N PRO A 621 -7.21 6.93 -26.86
CA PRO A 621 -8.15 6.96 -25.75
C PRO A 621 -8.80 5.58 -25.54
N ASN A 622 -8.67 5.05 -24.32
CA ASN A 622 -9.19 3.73 -23.91
C ASN A 622 -8.81 2.56 -24.86
N ASP A 623 -7.68 2.68 -25.55
CA ASP A 623 -7.18 1.70 -26.54
C ASP A 623 -8.15 1.45 -27.72
N LYS A 624 -9.02 2.42 -28.00
CA LYS A 624 -9.98 2.37 -29.09
C LYS A 624 -9.30 2.67 -30.42
N GLN A 625 -8.74 1.65 -31.06
CA GLN A 625 -7.98 1.74 -32.30
C GLN A 625 -8.36 0.66 -33.32
N THR A 626 -8.03 0.92 -34.59
CA THR A 626 -8.01 -0.11 -35.65
C THR A 626 -6.74 0.03 -36.49
N ALA A 627 -6.36 -1.04 -37.21
CA ALA A 627 -5.24 -0.99 -38.14
C ALA A 627 -5.42 0.08 -39.23
N GLN A 628 -6.65 0.28 -39.70
CA GLN A 628 -6.97 1.30 -40.71
C GLN A 628 -6.71 2.72 -40.18
N ILE A 629 -7.17 3.03 -38.96
CA ILE A 629 -6.94 4.34 -38.33
C ILE A 629 -5.45 4.58 -38.15
N GLN A 630 -4.72 3.56 -37.68
CA GLN A 630 -3.28 3.66 -37.49
C GLN A 630 -2.55 3.87 -38.81
N GLN A 631 -2.94 3.18 -39.88
CA GLN A 631 -2.30 3.26 -41.18
C GLN A 631 -2.57 4.59 -41.89
N ASP A 632 -3.83 4.99 -41.98
CA ASP A 632 -4.26 6.09 -42.87
C ASP A 632 -4.24 7.46 -42.19
N VAL A 633 -4.28 7.49 -40.85
CA VAL A 633 -4.37 8.73 -40.07
C VAL A 633 -3.15 8.87 -39.18
N VAL A 634 -2.99 8.02 -38.18
CA VAL A 634 -2.00 8.24 -37.12
C VAL A 634 -0.57 8.11 -37.62
N SER A 635 -0.26 7.11 -38.45
CA SER A 635 1.07 6.93 -39.04
C SER A 635 1.46 8.04 -40.02
N THR A 636 0.53 8.95 -40.38
CA THR A 636 0.82 10.13 -41.22
C THR A 636 1.34 11.32 -40.42
N CYS A 637 1.34 11.25 -39.09
CA CYS A 637 1.82 12.34 -38.23
C CYS A 637 2.57 11.86 -36.97
N PHE A 638 2.46 10.58 -36.61
CA PHE A 638 3.18 9.97 -35.51
C PHE A 638 4.04 8.80 -35.96
N ALA A 639 5.17 8.59 -35.29
CA ALA A 639 6.05 7.45 -35.57
C ALA A 639 5.42 6.12 -35.19
N PHE A 640 4.70 6.08 -34.06
CA PHE A 640 4.07 4.87 -33.52
C PHE A 640 2.68 5.19 -32.97
N GLY A 641 1.82 4.17 -32.93
CA GLY A 641 0.58 4.19 -32.14
C GLY A 641 0.66 3.20 -30.99
N ARG A 642 0.16 3.56 -29.80
CA ARG A 642 0.16 2.65 -28.65
C ARG A 642 -0.96 1.61 -28.78
N LYS A 643 -0.61 0.35 -28.48
CA LYS A 643 -1.55 -0.73 -28.20
C LYS A 643 -1.19 -1.38 -26.86
N TYR A 644 -2.16 -1.72 -26.02
CA TYR A 644 -1.85 -2.42 -24.77
C TYR A 644 -1.31 -3.83 -25.03
N GLY A 645 -0.29 -4.21 -24.26
CA GLY A 645 0.30 -5.54 -24.27
C GLY A 645 1.61 -5.59 -23.50
N THR A 646 2.14 -6.78 -23.28
CA THR A 646 3.44 -6.99 -22.60
C THR A 646 4.56 -7.35 -23.58
N GLY A 647 4.33 -7.11 -24.88
CA GLY A 647 5.21 -7.52 -25.96
C GLY A 647 6.55 -6.78 -25.94
N LEU A 648 7.55 -7.39 -26.57
CA LEU A 648 8.82 -6.73 -26.87
C LEU A 648 8.64 -5.91 -28.16
N ASN A 649 9.06 -4.65 -28.17
CA ASN A 649 9.10 -3.88 -29.41
C ASN A 649 10.51 -4.02 -29.99
N THR A 650 10.62 -4.46 -31.24
CA THR A 650 11.90 -4.55 -31.95
C THR A 650 11.85 -3.72 -33.24
N PRO A 651 13.02 -3.28 -33.76
CA PRO A 651 13.08 -2.39 -34.91
C PRO A 651 12.27 -2.91 -36.12
N PRO A 652 11.63 -2.03 -36.90
CA PRO A 652 11.02 -2.42 -38.16
C PRO A 652 12.00 -3.16 -39.07
N GLY A 653 11.56 -4.23 -39.73
CA GLY A 653 12.38 -5.01 -40.66
C GLY A 653 13.20 -6.13 -40.02
N THR A 654 13.30 -6.22 -38.68
CA THR A 654 13.83 -7.41 -38.01
C THR A 654 12.76 -8.51 -37.92
N PRO A 655 13.13 -9.80 -37.79
CA PRO A 655 12.17 -10.87 -37.50
C PRO A 655 11.35 -10.54 -36.24
N GLY A 656 10.02 -10.55 -36.35
CA GLY A 656 9.12 -10.17 -35.25
C GLY A 656 9.14 -8.66 -34.89
N GLY A 657 9.80 -7.83 -35.71
CA GLY A 657 9.85 -6.37 -35.62
C GLY A 657 8.48 -5.70 -35.69
N LEU A 658 8.41 -4.43 -35.25
CA LEU A 658 7.23 -3.60 -35.44
C LEU A 658 6.94 -3.40 -36.93
N ALA A 659 6.07 -4.25 -37.48
CA ALA A 659 5.60 -4.15 -38.85
C ALA A 659 4.60 -3.00 -39.00
N ALA A 660 4.46 -2.47 -40.23
CA ALA A 660 3.37 -1.55 -40.54
C ALA A 660 2.02 -2.17 -40.12
N PRO A 661 1.14 -1.40 -39.45
CA PRO A 661 1.16 0.06 -39.34
C PRO A 661 1.81 0.59 -38.03
N TYR A 662 2.76 -0.16 -37.44
CA TYR A 662 3.67 0.29 -36.38
C TYR A 662 3.03 0.52 -35.02
N PHE A 663 2.25 -0.46 -34.56
CA PHE A 663 1.73 -0.48 -33.19
C PHE A 663 2.81 -0.85 -32.19
N GLN A 664 3.07 0.06 -31.27
CA GLN A 664 3.97 -0.09 -30.15
C GLN A 664 3.21 -0.73 -28.97
N SER A 665 3.73 -1.84 -28.43
CA SER A 665 3.15 -2.55 -27.29
C SER A 665 3.58 -1.92 -25.97
N THR A 666 2.61 -1.46 -25.17
CA THR A 666 2.84 -0.86 -23.85
C THR A 666 2.17 -1.68 -22.74
N TRP A 667 2.93 -2.00 -21.70
CA TRP A 667 2.39 -2.64 -20.49
C TRP A 667 1.84 -1.56 -19.57
N SER A 668 0.51 -1.49 -19.45
CA SER A 668 -0.16 -0.69 -18.41
C SER A 668 -0.11 -1.46 -17.10
N ILE A 669 0.58 -0.93 -16.08
CA ILE A 669 0.59 -1.57 -14.77
C ILE A 669 -0.71 -1.27 -14.05
N PRO A 670 -1.41 -2.30 -13.57
CA PRO A 670 -2.55 -2.08 -12.71
C PRO A 670 -2.12 -1.94 -11.24
N GLY A 671 -2.81 -1.04 -10.55
CA GLY A 671 -3.08 -1.18 -9.12
C GLY A 671 -4.09 -2.31 -8.84
N GLY A 672 -4.80 -2.23 -7.72
CA GLY A 672 -5.87 -3.17 -7.39
C GLY A 672 -5.60 -4.06 -6.21
N LYS A 673 -6.21 -5.24 -6.22
CA LYS A 673 -6.23 -6.23 -5.14
C LYS A 673 -4.83 -6.72 -4.82
N CYS A 674 -4.52 -6.86 -3.54
CA CYS A 674 -3.20 -7.28 -3.08
C CYS A 674 -2.86 -8.70 -3.57
N ALA A 675 -1.57 -9.01 -3.69
CA ALA A 675 -1.12 -10.29 -4.22
C ALA A 675 -1.22 -11.43 -3.20
N ASP A 676 -1.17 -11.12 -1.89
CA ASP A 676 -1.28 -12.11 -0.82
C ASP A 676 -2.72 -12.65 -0.72
N GLN A 677 -2.91 -13.88 -1.21
CA GLN A 677 -4.20 -14.59 -1.25
C GLN A 677 -4.78 -14.91 0.14
N THR A 678 -4.00 -14.73 1.21
CA THR A 678 -4.44 -14.95 2.59
C THR A 678 -5.12 -13.71 3.21
N LEU A 679 -5.00 -12.55 2.55
CA LEU A 679 -5.53 -11.27 3.04
C LEU A 679 -6.87 -10.90 2.39
N PRO A 680 -7.74 -10.10 3.07
CA PRO A 680 -9.01 -9.61 2.52
C PRO A 680 -8.84 -8.94 1.16
N CYS A 681 -7.79 -8.12 1.04
CA CYS A 681 -7.48 -7.29 -0.12
C CYS A 681 -7.26 -8.08 -1.41
N SER A 682 -7.00 -9.39 -1.35
CA SER A 682 -6.85 -10.23 -2.54
C SER A 682 -8.18 -10.58 -3.19
N ARG A 683 -9.28 -10.53 -2.41
CA ARG A 683 -10.64 -10.84 -2.85
C ARG A 683 -11.43 -9.57 -3.10
N TRP A 684 -11.26 -8.58 -2.22
CA TRP A 684 -12.02 -7.34 -2.27
C TRP A 684 -11.21 -6.16 -1.73
N VAL A 685 -11.34 -5.03 -2.40
CA VAL A 685 -10.82 -3.73 -1.95
C VAL A 685 -11.91 -2.66 -2.09
N PRO A 686 -11.95 -1.67 -1.19
CA PRO A 686 -12.75 -0.46 -1.40
C PRO A 686 -12.39 0.21 -2.74
N SER A 687 -13.37 0.35 -3.63
CA SER A 687 -13.21 0.99 -4.94
C SER A 687 -14.23 2.13 -5.09
N PRO A 688 -13.83 3.30 -5.63
CA PRO A 688 -14.75 4.41 -5.85
C PRO A 688 -15.91 4.07 -6.81
N ASN A 689 -15.70 3.11 -7.72
CA ASN A 689 -16.70 2.67 -8.69
C ASN A 689 -17.35 1.32 -8.33
N GLY A 690 -17.20 0.87 -7.08
CA GLY A 690 -17.84 -0.33 -6.55
C GLY A 690 -17.18 -1.67 -6.89
N VAL A 691 -16.32 -1.75 -7.93
CA VAL A 691 -15.53 -2.95 -8.24
C VAL A 691 -14.14 -2.56 -8.78
N ASN A 692 -13.10 -3.25 -8.34
CA ASN A 692 -11.78 -3.27 -8.97
C ASN A 692 -11.25 -4.71 -8.98
N ASP A 693 -11.23 -5.32 -10.16
CA ASP A 693 -10.84 -6.73 -10.32
C ASP A 693 -9.38 -6.95 -10.73
N TYR A 694 -8.61 -5.87 -10.88
CA TYR A 694 -7.21 -5.99 -11.19
C TYR A 694 -6.42 -6.49 -9.98
N ALA A 695 -5.38 -7.28 -10.24
CA ALA A 695 -4.38 -7.66 -9.26
C ALA A 695 -3.24 -6.63 -9.29
N TYR A 696 -2.82 -6.20 -8.11
CA TYR A 696 -1.72 -5.26 -7.92
C TYR A 696 -0.45 -5.77 -8.61
N ALA A 697 0.12 -4.97 -9.51
CA ALA A 697 1.30 -5.37 -10.27
C ALA A 697 2.52 -5.58 -9.36
N SER A 698 3.29 -6.64 -9.61
CA SER A 698 4.52 -6.90 -8.87
C SER A 698 5.63 -5.87 -9.20
N PRO A 699 6.24 -5.21 -8.20
CA PRO A 699 7.41 -4.36 -8.40
C PRO A 699 8.64 -5.16 -8.85
N ASP A 700 8.74 -6.45 -8.53
CA ASP A 700 9.83 -7.31 -9.02
C ASP A 700 9.70 -7.52 -10.55
N ARG A 701 8.50 -7.86 -11.00
CA ARG A 701 8.19 -7.97 -12.44
C ARG A 701 8.39 -6.62 -13.16
N LEU A 702 8.07 -5.53 -12.47
CA LEU A 702 8.29 -4.18 -12.96
C LEU A 702 9.78 -3.89 -13.16
N ALA A 703 10.60 -4.21 -12.17
CA ALA A 703 12.05 -4.05 -12.24
C ALA A 703 12.63 -4.82 -13.42
N ASP A 704 12.24 -6.10 -13.57
CA ASP A 704 12.71 -6.95 -14.66
C ASP A 704 12.30 -6.41 -16.04
N PHE A 705 11.08 -5.89 -16.17
CA PHE A 705 10.63 -5.26 -17.41
C PHE A 705 11.45 -4.01 -17.76
N LEU A 706 11.82 -3.21 -16.75
CA LEU A 706 12.56 -1.95 -16.91
C LEU A 706 14.07 -2.14 -17.10
N LYS A 707 14.61 -3.35 -16.92
CA LYS A 707 15.98 -3.67 -17.33
C LYS A 707 16.12 -3.69 -18.86
N GLY A 708 15.02 -3.77 -19.60
CA GLY A 708 14.99 -3.80 -21.06
C GLY A 708 15.63 -5.07 -21.64
N TYR A 709 15.62 -5.18 -22.97
CA TYR A 709 16.32 -6.28 -23.68
C TYR A 709 17.17 -5.71 -24.82
N PRO A 710 18.27 -6.38 -25.19
CA PRO A 710 19.10 -5.99 -26.33
C PRO A 710 18.30 -5.80 -27.62
N GLY A 711 18.62 -4.75 -28.37
CA GLY A 711 18.00 -4.50 -29.68
C GLY A 711 16.49 -4.27 -29.62
N SER A 712 15.98 -3.82 -28.46
CA SER A 712 14.54 -3.71 -28.21
C SER A 712 14.16 -2.44 -27.47
N TRP A 713 12.85 -2.20 -27.45
CA TRP A 713 12.21 -1.16 -26.68
C TRP A 713 11.08 -1.73 -25.81
N ARG A 714 11.13 -1.45 -24.51
CA ARG A 714 10.06 -1.74 -23.55
C ARG A 714 9.36 -0.43 -23.15
N SER A 715 8.04 -0.40 -23.24
CA SER A 715 7.24 0.73 -22.79
C SER A 715 6.32 0.31 -21.65
N LEU A 716 6.41 1.03 -20.55
CA LEU A 716 5.66 0.80 -19.34
C LEU A 716 4.80 2.03 -19.07
N GLN A 717 3.50 1.84 -18.79
CA GLN A 717 2.59 2.93 -18.47
C GLN A 717 2.09 2.83 -17.03
N ALA A 718 2.27 3.91 -16.28
CA ALA A 718 1.65 4.19 -14.98
C ALA A 718 0.76 5.44 -15.10
N TYR A 719 0.10 5.81 -14.00
CA TYR A 719 -0.90 6.88 -13.97
C TYR A 719 -0.64 7.85 -12.82
N ARG A 720 -1.08 7.53 -11.60
CA ARG A 720 -0.84 8.31 -10.38
C ARG A 720 -0.28 7.44 -9.26
N PHE A 721 0.31 8.10 -8.27
CA PHE A 721 0.95 7.45 -7.15
C PHE A 721 0.32 7.84 -5.82
N VAL A 722 0.36 6.91 -4.87
CA VAL A 722 -0.16 7.05 -3.53
C VAL A 722 0.85 6.50 -2.51
N ARG A 723 0.72 6.89 -1.24
CA ARG A 723 1.49 6.37 -0.11
C ARG A 723 0.64 6.31 1.16
N GLY A 724 1.13 5.58 2.15
CA GLY A 724 0.41 5.34 3.40
C GLY A 724 -0.88 4.58 3.19
N THR A 725 -1.83 4.79 4.10
CA THR A 725 -3.16 4.17 4.07
C THR A 725 -4.21 5.27 3.93
N HIS A 726 -5.22 5.05 3.09
CA HIS A 726 -6.37 5.94 2.98
C HIS A 726 -7.60 5.07 2.70
N ILE A 727 -8.53 4.99 3.65
CA ILE A 727 -9.74 4.18 3.52
C ILE A 727 -10.92 5.08 3.85
N VAL A 728 -11.83 5.25 2.89
CA VAL A 728 -13.00 6.13 3.01
C VAL A 728 -14.28 5.36 2.72
N ASN A 729 -15.43 5.85 3.19
CA ASN A 729 -16.71 5.17 2.94
C ASN A 729 -17.08 5.18 1.45
N PRO A 730 -17.99 4.29 1.00
CA PRO A 730 -18.51 4.32 -0.36
C PRO A 730 -18.94 5.74 -0.79
N GLY A 731 -18.48 6.17 -1.96
CA GLY A 731 -18.78 7.49 -2.53
C GLY A 731 -17.94 8.66 -1.98
N GLN A 732 -17.00 8.42 -1.06
CA GLN A 732 -16.13 9.47 -0.50
C GLN A 732 -14.75 9.56 -1.16
N GLY A 733 -14.47 8.71 -2.15
CA GLY A 733 -13.30 8.82 -3.01
C GLY A 733 -12.46 7.56 -3.11
N GLU A 734 -11.22 7.72 -3.57
CA GLU A 734 -10.30 6.60 -3.76
C GLU A 734 -9.72 6.11 -2.44
N SER A 735 -9.55 4.80 -2.30
CA SER A 735 -8.92 4.17 -1.13
C SER A 735 -7.69 3.38 -1.55
N TRP A 736 -6.73 3.21 -0.65
CA TRP A 736 -5.52 2.40 -0.85
C TRP A 736 -4.92 1.99 0.49
N ASP A 737 -4.06 0.98 0.44
CA ASP A 737 -3.13 0.67 1.51
C ASP A 737 -1.77 0.34 0.91
N CYS A 738 -0.82 1.24 1.11
CA CYS A 738 0.58 1.11 0.74
C CYS A 738 1.45 0.89 1.97
N ASN A 739 0.83 0.56 3.10
CA ASN A 739 1.52 0.32 4.35
C ASN A 739 1.90 -1.16 4.47
N GLY A 740 3.13 -1.41 4.92
CA GLY A 740 3.70 -2.75 4.99
C GLY A 740 5.10 -2.78 4.41
N SER A 741 5.91 -3.72 4.86
CA SER A 741 7.24 -3.97 4.28
C SER A 741 7.19 -4.97 3.11
N ASP A 742 6.11 -5.75 2.99
CA ASP A 742 5.88 -6.69 1.90
C ASP A 742 4.86 -6.12 0.93
N TRP A 743 5.31 -5.83 -0.30
CA TRP A 743 4.49 -5.29 -1.37
C TRP A 743 3.26 -6.15 -1.69
N ARG A 744 3.31 -7.46 -1.39
CA ARG A 744 2.18 -8.38 -1.63
C ARG A 744 0.95 -8.03 -0.81
N THR A 745 1.11 -7.25 0.26
CA THR A 745 0.03 -6.77 1.11
C THR A 745 -0.58 -5.46 0.62
N HIS A 746 0.12 -4.74 -0.26
CA HIS A 746 -0.32 -3.45 -0.76
C HIS A 746 -1.47 -3.58 -1.76
N TRP A 747 -2.36 -2.60 -1.78
CA TRP A 747 -3.48 -2.55 -2.71
C TRP A 747 -3.95 -1.12 -2.97
N THR A 748 -4.67 -0.94 -4.07
CA THR A 748 -5.32 0.34 -4.42
C THR A 748 -6.74 0.10 -4.93
N GLY A 749 -7.64 1.03 -4.63
CA GLY A 749 -9.04 0.98 -5.03
C GLY A 749 -9.26 1.20 -6.52
N SER A 750 -8.28 1.79 -7.22
CA SER A 750 -8.28 1.94 -8.68
C SER A 750 -7.14 1.18 -9.34
N ALA A 751 -7.39 0.65 -10.53
CA ALA A 751 -6.34 0.10 -11.38
C ALA A 751 -5.31 1.15 -11.82
N GLU A 752 -5.64 2.43 -11.72
CA GLU A 752 -4.81 3.56 -12.13
C GLU A 752 -4.07 4.23 -10.97
N ALA A 753 -4.06 3.65 -9.76
CA ALA A 753 -3.21 4.11 -8.66
C ALA A 753 -2.22 3.02 -8.25
N TYR A 754 -1.01 3.42 -7.88
CA TYR A 754 0.06 2.49 -7.48
C TYR A 754 0.88 3.07 -6.33
N CYS A 755 1.41 2.23 -5.44
CA CYS A 755 2.21 2.70 -4.32
C CYS A 755 3.56 3.23 -4.80
N LEU A 756 3.90 4.47 -4.46
CA LEU A 756 5.13 5.11 -4.92
C LEU A 756 6.36 4.31 -4.51
N THR A 757 6.42 3.84 -3.26
CA THR A 757 7.56 3.10 -2.71
C THR A 757 7.90 1.84 -3.50
N ASP A 758 6.88 1.09 -3.93
CA ASP A 758 7.06 -0.11 -4.75
C ASP A 758 7.59 0.23 -6.14
N PHE A 759 7.03 1.28 -6.75
CA PHE A 759 7.49 1.77 -8.05
C PHE A 759 8.94 2.23 -7.99
N LEU A 760 9.31 2.99 -6.95
CA LEU A 760 10.67 3.46 -6.71
C LEU A 760 11.65 2.33 -6.42
N THR A 761 11.21 1.25 -5.76
CA THR A 761 12.00 0.04 -5.56
C THR A 761 12.32 -0.60 -6.91
N ALA A 762 11.34 -0.70 -7.81
CA ALA A 762 11.55 -1.22 -9.15
C ALA A 762 12.50 -0.36 -9.99
N LEU A 763 12.35 0.97 -9.94
CA LEU A 763 13.26 1.90 -10.62
C LEU A 763 14.70 1.76 -10.11
N SER A 764 14.88 1.68 -8.79
CA SER A 764 16.22 1.50 -8.19
C SER A 764 16.87 0.20 -8.67
N ALA A 765 16.11 -0.90 -8.77
CA ALA A 765 16.61 -2.19 -9.22
C ALA A 765 16.95 -2.22 -10.72
N ALA A 766 16.30 -1.38 -11.54
CA ALA A 766 16.53 -1.29 -12.99
C ALA A 766 17.54 -0.18 -13.39
N ARG A 767 18.04 0.60 -12.43
CA ARG A 767 18.89 1.77 -12.71
C ARG A 767 20.13 1.39 -13.53
N GLY A 768 20.31 2.10 -14.65
CA GLY A 768 21.48 1.96 -15.53
C GLY A 768 21.49 0.70 -16.40
N GLN A 769 20.42 -0.10 -16.39
CA GLN A 769 20.35 -1.36 -17.14
C GLN A 769 19.89 -1.18 -18.60
N ALA A 770 19.16 -0.09 -18.87
CA ALA A 770 18.72 0.31 -20.20
C ALA A 770 18.79 1.83 -20.36
N THR A 771 18.86 2.28 -21.62
CA THR A 771 18.72 3.68 -21.98
C THR A 771 17.27 4.12 -21.81
N VAL A 772 17.02 5.03 -20.87
CA VAL A 772 15.72 5.68 -20.74
C VAL A 772 15.56 6.65 -21.90
N ALA A 773 14.56 6.40 -22.75
CA ALA A 773 14.35 7.14 -23.98
C ALA A 773 12.87 7.48 -24.17
N ASP A 774 12.60 8.67 -24.68
CA ASP A 774 11.27 9.00 -25.19
C ASP A 774 10.99 8.27 -26.52
N PRO A 775 9.72 8.15 -26.94
CA PRO A 775 9.36 7.47 -28.18
C PRO A 775 9.97 8.06 -29.46
N ALA A 776 10.20 9.37 -29.52
CA ALA A 776 10.82 10.02 -30.69
C ALA A 776 12.30 9.63 -30.81
N THR A 777 13.01 9.48 -29.69
CA THR A 777 14.41 9.03 -29.67
C THR A 777 14.52 7.60 -30.19
N VAL A 778 13.60 6.73 -29.77
CA VAL A 778 13.53 5.36 -30.30
C VAL A 778 13.22 5.38 -31.79
N ALA A 779 12.26 6.20 -32.22
CA ALA A 779 11.91 6.36 -33.64
C ALA A 779 13.11 6.80 -34.48
N GLU A 780 13.82 7.85 -34.06
CA GLU A 780 15.05 8.36 -34.70
C GLU A 780 16.11 7.25 -34.79
N SER A 781 16.34 6.51 -33.71
CA SER A 781 17.30 5.39 -33.67
C SER A 781 16.94 4.24 -34.62
N TRP A 782 15.65 4.06 -34.92
CA TRP A 782 15.14 3.02 -35.80
C TRP A 782 14.84 3.52 -37.22
N GLY A 783 15.31 4.72 -37.56
CA GLY A 783 15.14 5.31 -38.90
C GLY A 783 13.72 5.78 -39.22
N ARG A 784 12.89 6.03 -38.20
CA ARG A 784 11.56 6.66 -38.32
C ARG A 784 11.65 8.12 -37.87
N GLY A 785 11.95 9.01 -38.82
CA GLY A 785 12.01 10.45 -38.55
C GLY A 785 10.63 11.11 -38.49
N ALA A 786 10.58 12.35 -37.98
CA ALA A 786 9.41 13.21 -38.09
C ALA A 786 9.03 13.39 -39.57
N LEU A 787 7.76 13.25 -39.91
CA LEU A 787 7.27 13.48 -41.27
C LEU A 787 7.35 14.97 -41.58
N ALA A 788 7.87 15.33 -42.76
CA ALA A 788 8.14 16.72 -43.17
C ALA A 788 6.90 17.65 -43.18
N SER A 789 5.69 17.10 -43.06
CA SER A 789 4.44 17.85 -42.95
C SER A 789 4.05 18.23 -41.51
N VAL A 790 4.89 17.91 -40.51
CA VAL A 790 4.64 18.09 -39.07
C VAL A 790 5.59 19.11 -38.42
N LEU A 791 6.74 19.38 -39.06
CA LEU A 791 7.62 20.51 -38.74
C LEU A 791 7.12 21.77 -39.45
#